data_AF-A0A837RHL2-F1
#
_entry.id   AF-A0A837RHL2-F1
#
_cell.length_a   1.000
_cell.length_b   1.000
_cell.length_c   1.000
_cell.angle_alpha   90.00
_cell.angle_beta   90.00
_cell.angle_gamma   90.00
#
_symmetry.space_group_name_H-M   'P 1'
#
loop_
_entity.id
_entity.type
_entity.pdbx_description
1 polymer ?
#
loop_
_entity_poly.entity_id
_entity_poly.type
_entity_poly.pdbx_seq_one_letter_code
_entity_poly.pdbx_strand_id
1 'polypeptide(L)'
;MSFYLPEGLVASGNLSFPIYDNNGKEIGIATIRNGEASGTITFNDALENTEANRKGTLSLISKGTNTGDSNEGENWIFNKNGWVAGYDNNDVPNEITWNIAFNPNQHNLNNVVITDTLGPNQEYIPSSLNAIAGSYGPSGFINNGEQLHPVVTTDGNKVIITFPGNVTSAVDIYYRVKLINTNPDGTTTWTDHATMISSEGEHNVDSSTSWGGAGTGTGDQKVGSVKLTKTDPTGKISLAGAEYQLEDSKGSVLFTNGVTDENGILNVHNLPYGTYTLTEVKAPDGYQINPNPITFTIPDDNVIDLELTQPDTPETGAVILKKIDPDSKVNLSGATFNLLDSNGNVIKEGLVTSENGEISVDELPAGDYSFVETQPPAGYELNPTPINFTVIAGQTTPVELDKFNVATTVVNNTGNVTLTKTDVTTNELLPGAVYDLLDSEGNIIQSNLITDKNGQITVTNLEAGDYAFVETKAPENFMINKTPIKFTIVKDISSNLEAKDQPILEEPGNPDEPGGTEPPTTNPEEPGNPGGTKPPITNPEEPGNPGGTKPPITNPEEPGNPGGTKPPITNPEEPGNPGGTKPPITNPEEPGNPGGTKPPITNPEEPGNHGGTKPPTTGPEEPGNPGGTEPPTTGPEEPSKPGITPPITLPSVPGGIGPENPGSGISTLPKLPGTITGNVTLPETGSGSQKGKLPQTGENNQLFIMISGFFIILFLIFKHLIKKLNA
;
A
#
# COMPACT_ATOMS: atom_id res chain seq x y z
N MET A 1 14.24 -23.36 16.12
CA MET A 1 12.93 -22.76 16.51
C MET A 1 12.64 -23.14 17.96
N SER A 2 11.93 -22.33 18.73
CA SER A 2 11.52 -22.68 20.10
C SER A 2 10.00 -22.86 20.18
N PHE A 3 9.53 -23.70 21.09
CA PHE A 3 8.11 -23.87 21.40
C PHE A 3 7.89 -23.81 22.92
N TYR A 4 6.66 -23.48 23.33
CA TYR A 4 6.28 -23.35 24.73
C TYR A 4 5.13 -24.30 25.05
N LEU A 5 5.19 -24.91 26.22
CA LEU A 5 4.07 -25.67 26.76
C LEU A 5 2.98 -24.72 27.26
N PRO A 6 1.70 -25.15 27.25
CA PRO A 6 0.63 -24.46 27.96
C PRO A 6 0.98 -24.17 29.43
N GLU A 7 0.39 -23.11 29.98
CA GLU A 7 0.59 -22.73 31.38
C GLU A 7 0.27 -23.89 32.34
N GLY A 8 1.14 -24.10 33.33
CA GLY A 8 1.01 -25.19 34.31
C GLY A 8 1.62 -26.54 33.87
N LEU A 9 2.11 -26.65 32.63
CA LEU A 9 2.84 -27.83 32.17
C LEU A 9 4.36 -27.59 32.19
N VAL A 10 5.08 -28.60 32.67
CA VAL A 10 6.53 -28.72 32.55
C VAL A 10 6.86 -30.11 32.02
N ALA A 11 7.99 -30.25 31.31
CA ALA A 11 8.44 -31.58 30.91
C ALA A 11 8.86 -32.38 32.15
N SER A 12 8.30 -33.59 32.32
CA SER A 12 8.62 -34.48 33.45
C SER A 12 9.93 -35.27 33.28
N GLY A 13 10.66 -35.01 32.19
CA GLY A 13 11.90 -35.67 31.80
C GLY A 13 12.49 -35.00 30.57
N ASN A 14 13.72 -35.37 30.20
CA ASN A 14 14.27 -34.95 28.91
C ASN A 14 13.48 -35.68 27.80
N LEU A 15 12.90 -34.93 26.87
CA LEU A 15 12.21 -35.51 25.71
C LEU A 15 12.98 -35.14 24.45
N SER A 16 13.12 -36.11 23.55
CA SER A 16 13.66 -35.92 22.21
C SER A 16 12.90 -36.82 21.25
N PHE A 17 12.28 -36.25 20.23
CA PHE A 17 11.48 -37.01 19.27
C PHE A 17 11.52 -36.39 17.86
N PRO A 18 11.46 -37.24 16.81
CA PRO A 18 11.56 -36.81 15.43
C PRO A 18 10.29 -36.10 14.94
N ILE A 19 10.48 -35.25 13.93
CA ILE A 19 9.44 -34.58 13.15
C ILE A 19 9.53 -35.13 11.73
N TYR A 20 8.41 -35.56 11.15
CA TYR A 20 8.35 -36.17 9.83
C TYR A 20 7.56 -35.34 8.83
N ASP A 21 7.90 -35.46 7.54
CA ASP A 21 7.02 -35.00 6.47
C ASP A 21 5.92 -36.02 6.13
N ASN A 22 5.03 -35.64 5.21
CA ASN A 22 3.93 -36.49 4.76
C ASN A 22 4.39 -37.80 4.09
N ASN A 23 5.66 -37.92 3.72
CA ASN A 23 6.25 -39.12 3.13
C ASN A 23 7.01 -39.97 4.16
N GLY A 24 6.99 -39.58 5.44
CA GLY A 24 7.70 -40.26 6.51
C GLY A 24 9.21 -39.97 6.55
N LYS A 25 9.69 -38.94 5.83
CA LYS A 25 11.09 -38.49 5.91
C LYS A 25 11.27 -37.61 7.14
N GLU A 26 12.29 -37.88 7.95
CA GLU A 26 12.62 -37.03 9.10
C GLU A 26 13.09 -35.65 8.61
N ILE A 27 12.44 -34.60 9.10
CA ILE A 27 12.73 -33.19 8.76
C ILE A 27 13.31 -32.41 9.93
N GLY A 28 13.35 -32.99 11.13
CA GLY A 28 13.88 -32.34 12.31
C GLY A 28 13.64 -33.13 13.58
N ILE A 29 14.10 -32.58 14.69
CA ILE A 29 13.97 -33.15 16.03
C ILE A 29 13.44 -32.06 16.97
N ALA A 30 12.42 -32.40 17.76
CA ALA A 30 11.96 -31.59 18.87
C ALA A 30 12.59 -32.10 20.18
N THR A 31 13.09 -31.18 21.01
CA THR A 31 13.68 -31.48 22.32
C THR A 31 13.15 -30.55 23.40
N ILE A 32 12.98 -31.06 24.61
CA ILE A 32 12.68 -30.26 25.81
C ILE A 32 13.37 -30.89 27.02
N ARG A 33 13.97 -30.08 27.89
CA ARG A 33 14.69 -30.58 29.07
C ARG A 33 13.73 -30.77 30.24
N ASN A 34 14.08 -31.70 31.12
CA ASN A 34 13.35 -31.95 32.36
C ASN A 34 13.15 -30.65 33.17
N GLY A 35 11.93 -30.40 33.62
CA GLY A 35 11.52 -29.22 34.39
C GLY A 35 11.26 -27.96 33.57
N GLU A 36 11.58 -27.96 32.27
CA GLU A 36 11.37 -26.79 31.42
C GLU A 36 9.92 -26.71 30.90
N ALA A 37 9.44 -25.48 30.75
CA ALA A 37 8.17 -25.17 30.06
C ALA A 37 8.38 -24.81 28.59
N SER A 38 9.61 -24.87 28.08
CA SER A 38 9.94 -24.54 26.69
C SER A 38 10.97 -25.50 26.12
N GLY A 39 10.84 -25.80 24.83
CA GLY A 39 11.72 -26.69 24.08
C GLY A 39 12.19 -26.08 22.78
N THR A 40 13.05 -26.81 22.07
CA THR A 40 13.61 -26.44 20.78
C THR A 40 13.22 -27.44 19.71
N ILE A 41 13.00 -26.94 18.49
CA ILE A 41 12.90 -27.71 17.26
C ILE A 41 14.13 -27.36 16.41
N THR A 42 14.86 -28.40 16.02
CA THR A 42 16.00 -28.32 15.10
C THR A 42 15.61 -29.01 13.81
N PHE A 43 15.47 -28.25 12.72
CA PHE A 43 15.23 -28.81 11.40
C PHE A 43 16.55 -29.26 10.75
N ASN A 44 16.48 -30.30 9.94
CA ASN A 44 17.58 -30.71 9.07
C ASN A 44 17.37 -30.16 7.64
N ASP A 45 18.23 -30.55 6.70
CA ASP A 45 18.21 -30.03 5.33
C ASP A 45 17.11 -30.65 4.46
N ALA A 46 16.24 -31.52 5.01
CA ALA A 46 15.17 -32.16 4.24
C ALA A 46 14.15 -31.17 3.66
N LEU A 47 14.02 -30.00 4.29
CA LEU A 47 13.18 -28.89 3.85
C LEU A 47 14.00 -27.71 3.28
N GLU A 48 15.30 -27.89 3.02
CA GLU A 48 16.19 -26.83 2.50
C GLU A 48 15.63 -26.24 1.19
N ASN A 49 15.12 -27.10 0.30
CA ASN A 49 14.52 -26.68 -0.98
C ASN A 49 13.03 -26.32 -0.88
N THR A 50 12.46 -26.20 0.32
CA THR A 50 11.08 -25.74 0.50
C THR A 50 11.08 -24.36 1.10
N GLU A 51 10.80 -23.31 0.35
CA GLU A 51 10.90 -21.93 0.89
C GLU A 51 9.53 -21.31 1.22
N ALA A 52 8.44 -21.97 0.83
CA ALA A 52 7.07 -21.49 1.02
C ALA A 52 6.19 -22.47 1.79
N ASN A 53 5.10 -21.93 2.38
CA ASN A 53 4.03 -22.68 3.01
C ASN A 53 4.49 -23.72 4.03
N ARG A 54 5.60 -23.43 4.73
CA ARG A 54 6.11 -24.27 5.80
C ARG A 54 5.10 -24.32 6.94
N LYS A 55 4.55 -25.50 7.20
CA LYS A 55 3.58 -25.73 8.29
C LYS A 55 3.79 -27.09 8.90
N GLY A 56 3.34 -27.28 10.13
CA GLY A 56 3.53 -28.51 10.86
C GLY A 56 2.71 -28.56 12.13
N THR A 57 2.64 -29.72 12.75
CA THR A 57 1.99 -29.92 14.05
C THR A 57 2.98 -30.56 15.01
N LEU A 58 3.06 -30.06 16.23
CA LEU A 58 3.77 -30.71 17.33
C LEU A 58 2.73 -31.24 18.31
N SER A 59 2.78 -32.54 18.58
CA SER A 59 1.91 -33.22 19.52
C SER A 59 2.74 -33.71 20.71
N LEU A 60 2.34 -33.34 21.92
CA LEU A 60 2.98 -33.74 23.16
C LEU A 60 1.97 -34.46 24.04
N ILE A 61 2.44 -35.49 24.75
CA ILE A 61 1.62 -36.22 25.69
C ILE A 61 1.78 -35.54 27.05
N SER A 62 0.68 -35.07 27.61
CA SER A 62 0.63 -34.50 28.96
C SER A 62 -0.18 -35.39 29.89
N LYS A 63 0.23 -35.43 31.15
CA LYS A 63 -0.51 -36.05 32.25
C LYS A 63 -0.67 -35.02 33.36
N GLY A 64 -1.80 -35.07 34.06
CA GLY A 64 -2.09 -34.15 35.15
C GLY A 64 -3.34 -34.58 35.91
N THR A 65 -3.59 -33.92 37.03
CA THR A 65 -4.68 -34.24 37.95
C THR A 65 -5.86 -33.32 37.71
N ASN A 66 -7.04 -33.87 37.45
CA ASN A 66 -8.26 -33.08 37.37
C ASN A 66 -8.82 -32.85 38.78
N THR A 67 -8.74 -31.62 39.30
CA THR A 67 -9.25 -31.27 40.63
C THR A 67 -10.74 -30.91 40.63
N GLY A 68 -11.43 -31.02 39.50
CA GLY A 68 -12.82 -30.56 39.32
C GLY A 68 -13.92 -31.61 39.59
N ASP A 69 -13.58 -32.89 39.73
CA ASP A 69 -14.56 -33.96 39.97
C ASP A 69 -14.42 -34.47 41.41
N SER A 70 -15.10 -33.83 42.36
CA SER A 70 -15.22 -34.28 43.76
C SER A 70 -16.13 -35.50 43.93
N ASN A 71 -16.31 -36.32 42.89
CA ASN A 71 -17.04 -37.58 42.97
C ASN A 71 -16.11 -38.68 43.48
N GLU A 72 -15.59 -38.50 44.69
CA GLU A 72 -15.06 -39.60 45.49
C GLU A 72 -16.24 -40.50 45.87
N GLY A 73 -16.49 -41.52 45.04
CA GLY A 73 -17.56 -42.50 45.22
C GLY A 73 -17.20 -43.79 44.50
N GLU A 74 -16.53 -44.71 45.21
CA GLU A 74 -15.90 -45.90 44.64
C GLU A 74 -16.91 -47.00 44.28
N ASN A 75 -17.52 -46.86 43.10
CA ASN A 75 -18.34 -47.93 42.50
C ASN A 75 -17.54 -48.83 41.53
N TRP A 76 -16.21 -48.85 41.65
CA TRP A 76 -15.33 -49.74 40.89
C TRP A 76 -14.93 -50.95 41.75
N ILE A 77 -14.64 -52.08 41.11
CA ILE A 77 -14.19 -53.31 41.80
C ILE A 77 -12.78 -53.73 41.36
N PHE A 78 -12.37 -53.29 40.16
CA PHE A 78 -11.12 -53.63 39.52
C PHE A 78 -10.65 -52.44 38.67
N ASN A 79 -9.39 -52.03 38.83
CA ASN A 79 -8.82 -50.87 38.17
C ASN A 79 -7.33 -51.09 37.84
N LYS A 80 -6.83 -50.39 36.83
CA LYS A 80 -5.45 -50.48 36.38
C LYS A 80 -4.93 -49.13 35.89
N ASN A 81 -3.65 -48.86 36.14
CA ASN A 81 -2.95 -47.67 35.69
C ASN A 81 -1.47 -48.00 35.40
N GLY A 82 -0.75 -47.14 34.68
CA GLY A 82 0.69 -47.30 34.46
C GLY A 82 1.45 -46.00 34.24
N TRP A 83 2.75 -46.04 34.54
CA TRP A 83 3.67 -44.93 34.34
C TRP A 83 5.08 -45.41 34.04
N VAL A 84 5.85 -44.56 33.36
CA VAL A 84 7.29 -44.78 33.15
C VAL A 84 7.99 -44.78 34.51
N ALA A 85 8.79 -45.81 34.75
CA ALA A 85 9.45 -46.05 36.04
C ALA A 85 10.98 -46.02 35.95
N GLY A 86 11.53 -46.13 34.73
CA GLY A 86 12.96 -46.12 34.50
C GLY A 86 13.31 -45.57 33.13
N TYR A 87 14.52 -45.02 33.04
CA TYR A 87 15.11 -44.46 31.83
C TYR A 87 16.47 -45.11 31.57
N ASP A 88 16.87 -45.18 30.31
CA ASP A 88 18.24 -45.54 29.92
C ASP A 88 19.20 -44.34 29.99
N ASN A 89 20.46 -44.53 29.58
CA ASN A 89 21.48 -43.48 29.62
C ASN A 89 21.20 -42.29 28.68
N ASN A 90 20.22 -42.40 27.79
CA ASN A 90 19.80 -41.36 26.85
C ASN A 90 18.45 -40.74 27.25
N ASP A 91 18.00 -40.95 28.50
CA ASP A 91 16.71 -40.51 29.03
C ASP A 91 15.50 -41.08 28.27
N VAL A 92 15.65 -42.23 27.60
CA VAL A 92 14.55 -42.95 26.94
C VAL A 92 13.95 -43.96 27.91
N PRO A 93 12.61 -44.06 28.05
CA PRO A 93 11.97 -45.05 28.91
C PRO A 93 12.44 -46.46 28.61
N ASN A 94 12.85 -47.19 29.65
CA ASN A 94 13.24 -48.60 29.55
C ASN A 94 12.47 -49.52 30.52
N GLU A 95 11.66 -48.94 31.41
CA GLU A 95 10.88 -49.66 32.41
C GLU A 95 9.55 -48.96 32.67
N ILE A 96 8.47 -49.73 32.80
CA ILE A 96 7.12 -49.26 33.18
C ILE A 96 6.74 -49.92 34.50
N THR A 97 6.12 -49.15 35.39
CA THR A 97 5.36 -49.71 36.51
C THR A 97 3.90 -49.79 36.11
N TRP A 98 3.34 -50.98 36.22
CA TRP A 98 1.90 -51.20 36.14
C TRP A 98 1.34 -51.34 37.56
N ASN A 99 0.22 -50.69 37.78
CA ASN A 99 -0.54 -50.72 39.01
C ASN A 99 -1.90 -51.37 38.76
N ILE A 100 -2.29 -52.30 39.62
CA ILE A 100 -3.62 -52.91 39.62
C ILE A 100 -4.18 -52.73 41.01
N ALA A 101 -5.34 -52.09 41.10
CA ALA A 101 -6.08 -51.94 42.33
C ALA A 101 -7.39 -52.71 42.25
N PHE A 102 -7.82 -53.33 43.35
CA PHE A 102 -9.09 -54.05 43.38
C PHE A 102 -9.69 -54.16 44.78
N ASN A 103 -10.97 -54.53 44.81
CA ASN A 103 -11.76 -54.73 46.02
C ASN A 103 -11.83 -53.51 46.96
N PRO A 104 -12.06 -52.28 46.47
CA PRO A 104 -12.08 -51.08 47.32
C PRO A 104 -13.11 -51.16 48.47
N ASN A 105 -14.24 -51.83 48.21
CA ASN A 105 -15.33 -52.03 49.17
C ASN A 105 -15.12 -53.24 50.11
N GLN A 106 -13.95 -53.89 50.09
CA GLN A 106 -13.56 -54.93 51.05
C GLN A 106 -14.54 -56.13 51.09
N HIS A 107 -15.01 -56.57 49.91
CA HIS A 107 -15.79 -57.80 49.76
C HIS A 107 -14.93 -59.01 50.13
N ASN A 108 -15.57 -60.13 50.49
CA ASN A 108 -14.88 -61.40 50.74
C ASN A 108 -14.78 -62.19 49.44
N LEU A 109 -13.74 -61.94 48.66
CA LEU A 109 -13.51 -62.54 47.35
C LEU A 109 -12.75 -63.85 47.48
N ASN A 110 -13.28 -64.93 46.90
CA ASN A 110 -12.63 -66.24 46.86
C ASN A 110 -12.10 -66.53 45.46
N ASN A 111 -11.06 -67.36 45.36
CA ASN A 111 -10.45 -67.81 44.10
C ASN A 111 -10.01 -66.65 43.19
N VAL A 112 -9.41 -65.60 43.77
CA VAL A 112 -8.98 -64.42 43.01
C VAL A 112 -7.79 -64.79 42.13
N VAL A 113 -8.00 -64.70 40.82
CA VAL A 113 -6.98 -64.86 39.78
C VAL A 113 -7.02 -63.65 38.87
N ILE A 114 -5.90 -62.95 38.76
CA ILE A 114 -5.72 -61.84 37.82
C ILE A 114 -4.84 -62.33 36.67
N THR A 115 -5.32 -62.23 35.45
CA THR A 115 -4.54 -62.44 34.22
C THR A 115 -4.32 -61.10 33.57
N ASP A 116 -3.08 -60.65 33.58
CA ASP A 116 -2.66 -59.38 33.02
C ASP A 116 -1.91 -59.62 31.71
N THR A 117 -2.37 -59.03 30.61
CA THR A 117 -1.89 -59.28 29.25
C THR A 117 -1.16 -58.05 28.75
N LEU A 118 0.18 -58.09 28.84
CA LEU A 118 1.04 -57.02 28.41
C LEU A 118 0.92 -56.78 26.90
N GLY A 119 0.85 -55.51 26.50
CA GLY A 119 0.94 -55.11 25.10
C GLY A 119 2.32 -55.42 24.49
N PRO A 120 2.52 -55.06 23.21
CA PRO A 120 3.79 -55.26 22.52
C PRO A 120 4.99 -54.67 23.27
N ASN A 121 6.16 -55.29 23.09
CA ASN A 121 7.48 -54.83 23.57
C ASN A 121 7.64 -54.66 25.08
N GLN A 122 6.84 -55.36 25.86
CA GLN A 122 6.92 -55.38 27.33
C GLN A 122 7.26 -56.78 27.83
N GLU A 123 8.17 -56.87 28.79
CA GLU A 123 8.56 -58.12 29.44
C GLU A 123 8.46 -57.97 30.95
N TYR A 124 7.71 -58.84 31.62
CA TYR A 124 7.61 -58.84 33.08
C TYR A 124 8.97 -59.01 33.76
N ILE A 125 9.28 -58.13 34.72
CA ILE A 125 10.49 -58.25 35.53
C ILE A 125 10.20 -59.25 36.67
N PRO A 126 10.85 -60.43 36.70
CA PRO A 126 10.59 -61.42 37.73
C PRO A 126 10.80 -60.87 39.13
N SER A 127 9.91 -61.22 40.05
CA SER A 127 9.91 -60.77 41.46
C SER A 127 9.73 -59.26 41.66
N SER A 128 9.30 -58.50 40.64
CA SER A 128 8.98 -57.08 40.80
C SER A 128 7.62 -56.81 41.45
N LEU A 129 6.74 -57.82 41.50
CA LEU A 129 5.39 -57.68 42.03
C LEU A 129 5.37 -57.47 43.54
N ASN A 130 4.65 -56.44 43.96
CA ASN A 130 4.34 -56.10 45.34
C ASN A 130 2.82 -55.95 45.47
N ALA A 131 2.18 -56.74 46.33
CA ALA A 131 0.75 -56.69 46.61
C ALA A 131 0.51 -56.32 48.07
N ILE A 132 -0.22 -55.23 48.29
CA ILE A 132 -0.41 -54.62 49.61
C ILE A 132 -1.90 -54.59 49.92
N ALA A 133 -2.28 -55.00 51.12
CA ALA A 133 -3.64 -54.89 51.62
C ALA A 133 -3.91 -53.51 52.26
N GLY A 134 -5.16 -53.09 52.26
CA GLY A 134 -5.54 -51.80 52.81
C GLY A 134 -7.02 -51.49 52.68
N SER A 135 -7.30 -50.19 52.61
CA SER A 135 -8.62 -49.60 52.42
C SER A 135 -8.49 -48.35 51.54
N TYR A 136 -9.59 -47.86 50.98
CA TYR A 136 -9.59 -46.60 50.25
C TYR A 136 -10.32 -45.53 51.06
N GLY A 137 -9.76 -44.31 51.05
CA GLY A 137 -10.36 -43.14 51.67
C GLY A 137 -10.29 -41.92 50.74
N PRO A 138 -10.68 -40.73 51.23
CA PRO A 138 -10.73 -39.51 50.43
C PRO A 138 -9.40 -39.15 49.75
N SER A 139 -8.28 -39.51 50.39
CA SER A 139 -6.94 -39.23 49.88
C SER A 139 -6.32 -40.39 49.09
N GLY A 140 -7.12 -41.39 48.70
CA GLY A 140 -6.68 -42.58 47.97
C GLY A 140 -6.45 -43.81 48.86
N PHE A 141 -5.59 -44.72 48.39
CA PHE A 141 -5.29 -45.98 49.07
C PHE A 141 -4.55 -45.77 50.39
N ILE A 142 -5.03 -46.43 51.44
CA ILE A 142 -4.48 -46.42 52.79
C ILE A 142 -3.99 -47.83 53.09
N ASN A 143 -2.66 -48.02 53.04
CA ASN A 143 -1.97 -49.26 53.38
C ASN A 143 -2.19 -49.60 54.86
N ASN A 144 -2.64 -50.82 55.16
CA ASN A 144 -2.86 -51.31 56.53
C ASN A 144 -1.63 -52.02 57.14
N GLY A 145 -0.52 -52.09 56.39
CA GLY A 145 0.74 -52.75 56.76
C GLY A 145 0.81 -54.24 56.41
N GLU A 146 -0.26 -54.83 55.89
CA GLU A 146 -0.30 -56.24 55.50
C GLU A 146 0.19 -56.43 54.06
N GLN A 147 1.24 -57.24 53.93
CA GLN A 147 1.79 -57.68 52.66
C GLN A 147 1.08 -58.96 52.24
N LEU A 148 0.52 -58.98 51.02
CA LEU A 148 -0.04 -60.19 50.43
C LEU A 148 1.04 -60.94 49.62
N HIS A 149 0.90 -62.25 49.56
CA HIS A 149 1.85 -63.15 48.90
C HIS A 149 1.16 -64.01 47.82
N PRO A 150 0.67 -63.40 46.73
CA PRO A 150 0.12 -64.16 45.62
C PRO A 150 1.21 -64.99 44.92
N VAL A 151 0.79 -66.09 44.30
CA VAL A 151 1.64 -66.86 43.39
C VAL A 151 1.61 -66.18 42.02
N VAL A 152 2.78 -65.83 41.50
CA VAL A 152 2.91 -65.18 40.19
C VAL A 152 3.55 -66.14 39.19
N THR A 153 2.88 -66.36 38.06
CA THR A 153 3.42 -67.10 36.92
C THR A 153 3.32 -66.26 35.65
N THR A 154 4.07 -66.65 34.62
CA THR A 154 4.04 -65.97 33.31
C THR A 154 3.79 -66.98 32.19
N ASP A 155 2.96 -66.61 31.22
CA ASP A 155 2.70 -67.37 29.99
C ASP A 155 2.78 -66.42 28.79
N GLY A 156 3.94 -66.38 28.13
CA GLY A 156 4.22 -65.39 27.08
C GLY A 156 4.15 -63.96 27.62
N ASN A 157 3.26 -63.14 27.05
CA ASN A 157 3.02 -61.76 27.48
C ASN A 157 2.02 -61.66 28.65
N LYS A 158 1.58 -62.78 29.22
CA LYS A 158 0.62 -62.79 30.34
C LYS A 158 1.33 -62.92 31.69
N VAL A 159 1.00 -62.04 32.64
CA VAL A 159 1.35 -62.13 34.06
C VAL A 159 0.13 -62.61 34.83
N ILE A 160 0.21 -63.80 35.43
CA ILE A 160 -0.91 -64.45 36.11
C ILE A 160 -0.65 -64.39 37.62
N ILE A 161 -1.53 -63.72 38.36
CA ILE A 161 -1.41 -63.43 39.79
C ILE A 161 -2.54 -64.19 40.51
N THR A 162 -2.18 -65.21 41.29
CA THR A 162 -3.14 -66.07 41.98
C THR A 162 -3.06 -65.88 43.49
N PHE A 163 -4.17 -65.49 44.11
CA PHE A 163 -4.26 -65.39 45.57
C PHE A 163 -4.68 -66.74 46.16
N PRO A 164 -3.85 -67.37 47.03
CA PRO A 164 -4.12 -68.72 47.54
C PRO A 164 -5.25 -68.77 48.59
N GLY A 165 -5.68 -67.62 49.11
CA GLY A 165 -6.74 -67.51 50.11
C GLY A 165 -7.75 -66.43 49.74
N ASN A 166 -8.76 -66.27 50.59
CA ASN A 166 -9.75 -65.21 50.44
C ASN A 166 -9.10 -63.83 50.56
N VAL A 167 -9.51 -62.92 49.68
CA VAL A 167 -9.13 -61.51 49.74
C VAL A 167 -10.30 -60.74 50.33
N THR A 168 -10.11 -60.17 51.52
CA THR A 168 -11.15 -59.43 52.25
C THR A 168 -10.86 -57.93 52.35
N SER A 169 -9.63 -57.51 52.07
CA SER A 169 -9.21 -56.12 52.07
C SER A 169 -9.26 -55.55 50.65
N ALA A 170 -9.16 -54.21 50.54
CA ALA A 170 -8.72 -53.61 49.30
C ALA A 170 -7.27 -54.02 49.04
N VAL A 171 -6.89 -54.12 47.78
CA VAL A 171 -5.54 -54.53 47.39
C VAL A 171 -4.99 -53.56 46.35
N ASP A 172 -3.73 -53.22 46.54
CA ASP A 172 -2.96 -52.37 45.64
C ASP A 172 -1.70 -53.14 45.21
N ILE A 173 -1.62 -53.43 43.93
CA ILE A 173 -0.56 -54.24 43.32
C ILE A 173 0.29 -53.34 42.43
N TYR A 174 1.61 -53.44 42.58
CA TYR A 174 2.58 -52.81 41.69
C TYR A 174 3.49 -53.88 41.14
N TYR A 175 3.77 -53.86 39.85
CA TYR A 175 4.86 -54.65 39.28
C TYR A 175 5.50 -53.90 38.14
N ARG A 176 6.70 -54.34 37.74
CA ARG A 176 7.50 -53.65 36.72
C ARG A 176 7.71 -54.53 35.51
N VAL A 177 7.77 -53.88 34.36
CA VAL A 177 8.06 -54.51 33.08
C VAL A 177 9.21 -53.77 32.42
N LYS A 178 10.10 -54.53 31.77
CA LYS A 178 11.15 -54.00 30.93
C LYS A 178 10.58 -53.72 29.53
N LEU A 179 11.01 -52.62 28.93
CA LEU A 179 10.79 -52.32 27.53
C LEU A 179 11.90 -52.93 26.70
N ILE A 180 11.55 -53.87 25.81
CA ILE A 180 12.53 -54.70 25.08
C ILE A 180 12.75 -54.28 23.62
N ASN A 181 11.94 -53.36 23.07
CA ASN A 181 12.09 -52.71 21.76
C ASN A 181 11.19 -51.45 21.69
N THR A 182 11.38 -50.60 20.68
CA THR A 182 10.41 -49.56 20.30
C THR A 182 9.17 -50.17 19.64
N ASN A 183 8.00 -49.53 19.79
CA ASN A 183 6.77 -50.00 19.12
C ASN A 183 6.97 -50.12 17.61
N PRO A 184 6.39 -51.15 16.95
CA PRO A 184 6.59 -51.36 15.51
C PRO A 184 6.15 -50.16 14.65
N ASP A 185 5.22 -49.36 15.16
CA ASP A 185 4.69 -48.14 14.56
C ASP A 185 5.44 -46.87 14.99
N GLY A 186 6.53 -47.01 15.75
CA GLY A 186 7.30 -45.90 16.31
C GLY A 186 6.59 -45.16 17.44
N THR A 187 5.41 -45.64 17.89
CA THR A 187 4.69 -44.99 18.99
C THR A 187 5.42 -45.20 20.31
N THR A 188 5.15 -44.29 21.22
CA THR A 188 5.66 -44.30 22.59
C THR A 188 4.54 -44.58 23.58
N THR A 189 3.47 -45.24 23.13
CA THR A 189 2.31 -45.63 23.93
C THR A 189 2.35 -47.12 24.18
N TRP A 190 2.41 -47.53 25.44
CA TRP A 190 2.37 -48.92 25.86
C TRP A 190 0.99 -49.21 26.45
N THR A 191 0.38 -50.29 25.99
CA THR A 191 -0.94 -50.74 26.43
C THR A 191 -0.83 -51.99 27.28
N ASP A 192 -1.84 -52.21 28.10
CA ASP A 192 -1.94 -53.37 28.97
C ASP A 192 -3.41 -53.64 29.31
N HIS A 193 -3.78 -54.90 29.48
CA HIS A 193 -5.13 -55.37 29.72
C HIS A 193 -5.16 -56.39 30.85
N ALA A 194 -5.89 -56.11 31.93
CA ALA A 194 -6.06 -57.06 33.02
C ALA A 194 -7.49 -57.61 33.09
N THR A 195 -7.57 -58.89 33.42
CA THR A 195 -8.80 -59.62 33.72
C THR A 195 -8.70 -60.20 35.13
N MET A 196 -9.64 -59.87 36.02
CA MET A 196 -9.77 -60.49 37.34
C MET A 196 -10.97 -61.44 37.36
N ILE A 197 -10.74 -62.68 37.77
CA ILE A 197 -11.79 -63.68 38.07
C ILE A 197 -11.83 -63.89 39.58
N SER A 198 -13.02 -63.89 40.15
CA SER A 198 -13.27 -64.18 41.57
C SER A 198 -14.62 -64.90 41.76
N SER A 199 -15.00 -65.16 43.02
CA SER A 199 -16.34 -65.63 43.38
C SER A 199 -17.49 -64.69 42.96
N GLU A 200 -17.20 -63.42 42.66
CA GLU A 200 -18.21 -62.44 42.24
C GLU A 200 -18.28 -62.24 40.72
N GLY A 201 -17.44 -62.94 39.95
CA GLY A 201 -17.45 -62.91 38.49
C GLY A 201 -16.12 -62.45 37.88
N GLU A 202 -16.20 -62.04 36.62
CA GLU A 202 -15.09 -61.58 35.80
C GLU A 202 -15.15 -60.06 35.59
N HIS A 203 -14.00 -59.39 35.76
CA HIS A 203 -13.85 -57.95 35.56
C HIS A 203 -12.65 -57.66 34.68
N ASN A 204 -12.83 -56.80 33.68
CA ASN A 204 -11.81 -56.44 32.71
C ASN A 204 -11.50 -54.94 32.78
N VAL A 205 -10.21 -54.58 32.68
CA VAL A 205 -9.75 -53.19 32.64
C VAL A 205 -8.55 -53.04 31.70
N ASP A 206 -8.60 -52.00 30.87
CA ASP A 206 -7.50 -51.60 30.01
C ASP A 206 -6.75 -50.41 30.63
N SER A 207 -5.46 -50.33 30.35
CA SER A 207 -4.66 -49.15 30.67
C SER A 207 -3.65 -48.88 29.57
N SER A 208 -3.26 -47.61 29.44
CA SER A 208 -2.14 -47.21 28.61
C SER A 208 -1.28 -46.18 29.33
N THR A 209 0.00 -46.15 28.98
CA THR A 209 0.91 -45.07 29.36
C THR A 209 1.70 -44.67 28.14
N SER A 210 1.89 -43.36 27.97
CA SER A 210 2.64 -42.83 26.84
C SER A 210 3.73 -41.87 27.30
N TRP A 211 4.77 -41.74 26.49
CA TRP A 211 5.92 -40.86 26.74
C TRP A 211 6.30 -40.06 25.49
N GLY A 212 6.92 -38.90 25.61
CA GLY A 212 7.40 -38.13 24.44
C GLY A 212 6.30 -37.42 23.66
N GLY A 213 6.49 -37.34 22.34
CA GLY A 213 5.65 -36.59 21.42
C GLY A 213 5.90 -36.98 19.97
N ALA A 214 5.19 -36.33 19.05
CA ALA A 214 5.37 -36.50 17.61
C ALA A 214 5.33 -35.13 16.92
N GLY A 215 6.01 -35.00 15.78
CA GLY A 215 5.94 -33.80 14.96
C GLY A 215 5.66 -34.11 13.50
N THR A 216 4.94 -33.22 12.83
CA THR A 216 4.81 -33.20 11.37
C THR A 216 5.29 -31.88 10.80
N GLY A 217 5.74 -31.88 9.55
CA GLY A 217 5.97 -30.65 8.80
C GLY A 217 6.05 -30.82 7.29
N THR A 218 5.64 -29.80 6.56
CA THR A 218 5.57 -29.78 5.08
C THR A 218 6.04 -28.42 4.57
N GLY A 219 6.44 -28.34 3.30
CA GLY A 219 6.67 -27.08 2.58
C GLY A 219 6.68 -27.31 1.07
N ASP A 220 6.46 -26.26 0.29
CA ASP A 220 6.38 -26.36 -1.17
C ASP A 220 7.76 -26.24 -1.82
N GLN A 221 8.10 -27.19 -2.71
CA GLN A 221 9.43 -27.30 -3.35
C GLN A 221 9.55 -26.56 -4.70
N LYS A 222 8.48 -25.90 -5.13
CA LYS A 222 8.27 -25.46 -6.51
C LYS A 222 7.52 -24.14 -6.50
N VAL A 223 8.27 -23.05 -6.37
CA VAL A 223 7.74 -21.72 -6.16
C VAL A 223 8.43 -20.70 -7.06
N GLY A 224 7.73 -19.61 -7.37
CA GLY A 224 8.26 -18.46 -8.08
C GLY A 224 7.80 -17.15 -7.45
N SER A 225 8.15 -16.04 -8.09
CA SER A 225 7.79 -14.68 -7.64
C SER A 225 7.15 -13.90 -8.77
N VAL A 226 6.35 -12.91 -8.40
CA VAL A 226 5.79 -11.93 -9.34
C VAL A 226 6.03 -10.53 -8.79
N LYS A 227 6.38 -9.63 -9.69
CA LYS A 227 6.55 -8.21 -9.43
C LYS A 227 5.52 -7.45 -10.26
N LEU A 228 4.53 -6.86 -9.61
CA LEU A 228 3.63 -5.92 -10.24
C LEU A 228 4.23 -4.51 -10.17
N THR A 229 4.19 -3.80 -11.29
CA THR A 229 4.44 -2.35 -11.36
C THR A 229 3.14 -1.62 -11.66
N LYS A 230 2.74 -0.71 -10.77
CA LYS A 230 1.55 0.14 -10.91
C LYS A 230 1.95 1.49 -11.47
N THR A 231 1.29 1.92 -12.53
CA THR A 231 1.64 3.18 -13.20
C THR A 231 0.42 4.03 -13.54
N ASP A 232 0.66 5.27 -13.95
CA ASP A 232 -0.32 6.04 -14.72
C ASP A 232 -0.45 5.48 -16.15
N PRO A 233 -1.40 5.96 -16.99
CA PRO A 233 -1.59 5.45 -18.35
C PRO A 233 -0.41 5.74 -19.27
N THR A 234 0.43 6.73 -18.94
CA THR A 234 1.63 7.04 -19.73
C THR A 234 2.83 6.16 -19.35
N GLY A 235 2.75 5.42 -18.25
CA GLY A 235 3.84 4.59 -17.73
C GLY A 235 5.01 5.38 -17.14
N LYS A 236 4.86 6.69 -16.93
CA LYS A 236 5.93 7.59 -16.44
C LYS A 236 5.89 7.79 -14.94
N ILE A 237 4.71 7.69 -14.35
CA ILE A 237 4.49 7.90 -12.92
C ILE A 237 4.17 6.53 -12.31
N SER A 238 5.00 6.10 -11.38
CA SER A 238 4.71 4.95 -10.54
C SER A 238 3.70 5.33 -9.46
N LEU A 239 2.72 4.45 -9.18
CA LEU A 239 1.63 4.75 -8.27
C LEU A 239 1.71 3.91 -6.98
N ALA A 240 1.99 4.58 -5.87
CA ALA A 240 2.01 4.00 -4.54
C ALA A 240 0.60 3.89 -3.94
N GLY A 241 0.39 2.92 -3.05
CA GLY A 241 -0.85 2.82 -2.26
C GLY A 241 -2.02 2.11 -2.93
N ALA A 242 -1.85 1.53 -4.13
CA ALA A 242 -2.84 0.59 -4.68
C ALA A 242 -2.89 -0.67 -3.82
N GLU A 243 -4.08 -1.15 -3.45
CA GLU A 243 -4.27 -2.38 -2.68
C GLU A 243 -4.79 -3.51 -3.56
N TYR A 244 -4.23 -4.69 -3.38
CA TYR A 244 -4.49 -5.89 -4.19
C TYR A 244 -4.89 -7.09 -3.34
N GLN A 245 -5.76 -7.91 -3.94
CA GLN A 245 -6.09 -9.26 -3.54
C GLN A 245 -5.48 -10.26 -4.53
N LEU A 246 -4.92 -11.36 -4.01
CA LEU A 246 -4.41 -12.47 -4.81
C LEU A 246 -5.22 -13.73 -4.53
N GLU A 247 -5.69 -14.37 -5.60
CA GLU A 247 -6.41 -15.63 -5.57
C GLU A 247 -5.68 -16.72 -6.38
N ASP A 248 -5.79 -17.96 -5.93
CA ASP A 248 -5.38 -19.13 -6.72
C ASP A 248 -6.43 -19.52 -7.78
N SER A 249 -6.10 -20.46 -8.66
CA SER A 249 -7.01 -20.96 -9.71
C SER A 249 -8.31 -21.61 -9.21
N LYS A 250 -8.44 -21.87 -7.90
CA LYS A 250 -9.64 -22.42 -7.27
C LYS A 250 -10.49 -21.34 -6.60
N GLY A 251 -10.05 -20.07 -6.66
CA GLY A 251 -10.69 -18.94 -5.98
C GLY A 251 -10.33 -18.85 -4.49
N SER A 252 -9.29 -19.55 -4.02
CA SER A 252 -8.81 -19.40 -2.65
C SER A 252 -8.00 -18.12 -2.55
N VAL A 253 -8.41 -17.22 -1.67
CA VAL A 253 -7.70 -15.97 -1.39
C VAL A 253 -6.41 -16.27 -0.62
N LEU A 254 -5.27 -15.87 -1.18
CA LEU A 254 -3.94 -15.99 -0.54
C LEU A 254 -3.61 -14.75 0.30
N PHE A 255 -3.99 -13.56 -0.16
CA PHE A 255 -3.95 -12.31 0.62
C PHE A 255 -4.95 -11.28 0.05
N THR A 256 -5.29 -10.27 0.85
CA THR A 256 -6.19 -9.16 0.46
C THR A 256 -5.58 -7.77 0.66
N ASN A 257 -4.33 -7.69 1.09
CA ASN A 257 -3.69 -6.46 1.56
C ASN A 257 -2.31 -6.22 0.92
N GLY A 258 -2.12 -6.67 -0.32
CA GLY A 258 -0.88 -6.38 -1.05
C GLY A 258 -0.88 -4.92 -1.48
N VAL A 259 0.02 -4.10 -0.94
CA VAL A 259 0.06 -2.65 -1.23
C VAL A 259 1.27 -2.32 -2.10
N THR A 260 1.08 -1.49 -3.12
CA THR A 260 2.20 -0.97 -3.91
C THR A 260 3.01 0.04 -3.10
N ASP A 261 4.33 -0.10 -3.12
CA ASP A 261 5.26 0.77 -2.40
C ASP A 261 5.41 2.16 -3.06
N GLU A 262 6.29 3.01 -2.52
CA GLU A 262 6.58 4.37 -3.04
C GLU A 262 7.07 4.37 -4.51
N ASN A 263 7.59 3.25 -5.00
CA ASN A 263 8.02 3.07 -6.38
C ASN A 263 6.92 2.43 -7.26
N GLY A 264 5.71 2.29 -6.73
CA GLY A 264 4.58 1.62 -7.37
C GLY A 264 4.74 0.12 -7.51
N ILE A 265 5.58 -0.52 -6.69
CA ILE A 265 5.91 -1.94 -6.82
C ILE A 265 5.18 -2.76 -5.77
N LEU A 266 4.58 -3.88 -6.19
CA LEU A 266 4.12 -4.96 -5.32
C LEU A 266 4.88 -6.24 -5.68
N ASN A 267 5.69 -6.74 -4.74
CA ASN A 267 6.38 -8.02 -4.88
C ASN A 267 5.62 -9.11 -4.13
N VAL A 268 5.32 -10.21 -4.80
CA VAL A 268 4.77 -11.41 -4.19
C VAL A 268 5.75 -12.55 -4.43
N HIS A 269 6.33 -13.04 -3.34
CA HIS A 269 7.30 -14.13 -3.36
C HIS A 269 6.63 -15.46 -3.01
N ASN A 270 7.36 -16.56 -3.27
CA ASN A 270 7.02 -17.87 -2.71
C ASN A 270 5.66 -18.40 -3.17
N LEU A 271 5.23 -18.04 -4.38
CA LEU A 271 4.00 -18.55 -4.99
C LEU A 271 4.24 -19.94 -5.57
N PRO A 272 3.49 -20.97 -5.15
CA PRO A 272 3.56 -22.29 -5.78
C PRO A 272 3.32 -22.24 -7.29
N TYR A 273 3.78 -23.24 -8.02
CA TYR A 273 3.48 -23.33 -9.46
C TYR A 273 1.97 -23.44 -9.70
N GLY A 274 1.46 -22.63 -10.62
CA GLY A 274 0.03 -22.53 -10.86
C GLY A 274 -0.39 -21.18 -11.39
N THR A 275 -1.68 -21.08 -11.68
CA THR A 275 -2.34 -19.86 -12.16
C THR A 275 -2.97 -19.11 -11.00
N TYR A 276 -2.81 -17.79 -11.04
CA TYR A 276 -3.28 -16.85 -10.03
C TYR A 276 -3.98 -15.66 -10.68
N THR A 277 -4.79 -14.97 -9.88
CA THR A 277 -5.43 -13.72 -10.27
C THR A 277 -5.15 -12.64 -9.25
N LEU A 278 -4.58 -11.54 -9.70
CA LEU A 278 -4.37 -10.32 -8.91
C LEU A 278 -5.49 -9.33 -9.24
N THR A 279 -6.27 -8.93 -8.24
CA THR A 279 -7.39 -8.00 -8.39
C THR A 279 -7.10 -6.76 -7.57
N GLU A 280 -7.12 -5.59 -8.21
CA GLU A 280 -7.05 -4.33 -7.48
C GLU A 280 -8.35 -4.11 -6.71
N VAL A 281 -8.24 -3.91 -5.40
CA VAL A 281 -9.39 -3.70 -4.50
C VAL A 281 -9.50 -2.26 -4.02
N LYS A 282 -8.44 -1.47 -4.19
CA LYS A 282 -8.42 -0.03 -3.93
C LYS A 282 -7.37 0.63 -4.81
N ALA A 283 -7.76 1.69 -5.51
CA ALA A 283 -6.84 2.49 -6.30
C ALA A 283 -5.91 3.36 -5.42
N PRO A 284 -4.76 3.80 -5.95
CA PRO A 284 -3.97 4.90 -5.44
C PRO A 284 -4.81 6.17 -5.24
N ASP A 285 -4.39 7.03 -4.30
CA ASP A 285 -5.05 8.33 -4.08
C ASP A 285 -5.01 9.18 -5.37
N GLY A 286 -6.17 9.70 -5.76
CA GLY A 286 -6.30 10.50 -6.98
C GLY A 286 -6.44 9.71 -8.28
N TYR A 287 -6.60 8.38 -8.21
CA TYR A 287 -6.78 7.49 -9.35
C TYR A 287 -8.05 6.66 -9.24
N GLN A 288 -8.59 6.26 -10.39
CA GLN A 288 -9.75 5.37 -10.48
C GLN A 288 -9.30 3.92 -10.38
N ILE A 289 -10.04 3.12 -9.60
CA ILE A 289 -9.82 1.67 -9.49
C ILE A 289 -9.86 1.00 -10.87
N ASN A 290 -8.85 0.20 -11.21
CA ASN A 290 -8.86 -0.58 -12.44
C ASN A 290 -9.74 -1.83 -12.24
N PRO A 291 -10.86 -1.94 -12.98
CA PRO A 291 -11.78 -3.06 -12.79
C PRO A 291 -11.29 -4.37 -13.42
N ASN A 292 -10.14 -4.37 -14.10
CA ASN A 292 -9.63 -5.53 -14.84
C ASN A 292 -8.60 -6.30 -14.00
N PRO A 293 -8.90 -7.53 -13.53
CA PRO A 293 -7.92 -8.36 -12.84
C PRO A 293 -6.79 -8.82 -13.77
N ILE A 294 -5.62 -9.10 -13.20
CA ILE A 294 -4.47 -9.67 -13.91
C ILE A 294 -4.38 -11.16 -13.60
N THR A 295 -4.62 -12.01 -14.60
CA THR A 295 -4.37 -13.45 -14.47
C THR A 295 -2.97 -13.79 -14.96
N PHE A 296 -2.20 -14.52 -14.16
CA PHE A 296 -0.84 -14.94 -14.49
C PHE A 296 -0.53 -16.36 -14.02
N THR A 297 0.52 -16.97 -14.55
CA THR A 297 0.95 -18.33 -14.20
C THR A 297 2.41 -18.31 -13.77
N ILE A 298 2.70 -18.95 -12.64
CA ILE A 298 4.07 -19.28 -12.23
C ILE A 298 4.44 -20.63 -12.90
N PRO A 299 5.40 -20.63 -13.85
CA PRO A 299 5.75 -21.81 -14.64
C PRO A 299 6.58 -22.83 -13.85
N ASP A 300 6.69 -24.05 -14.40
CA ASP A 300 7.30 -25.20 -13.71
C ASP A 300 8.81 -25.38 -13.91
N ASP A 301 9.50 -24.34 -14.40
CA ASP A 301 10.87 -24.39 -14.93
C ASP A 301 11.94 -23.69 -14.08
N ASN A 302 11.67 -23.44 -12.79
CA ASN A 302 12.62 -22.96 -11.76
C ASN A 302 13.21 -21.54 -12.01
N VAL A 303 12.46 -20.52 -11.59
CA VAL A 303 12.79 -19.08 -11.45
C VAL A 303 12.39 -18.23 -12.66
N ILE A 304 11.28 -17.51 -12.51
CA ILE A 304 11.00 -16.27 -13.26
C ILE A 304 10.40 -15.29 -12.27
N ASP A 305 11.07 -14.15 -12.05
CA ASP A 305 10.42 -12.95 -11.54
C ASP A 305 9.48 -12.48 -12.65
N LEU A 306 8.22 -12.88 -12.58
CA LEU A 306 7.25 -12.45 -13.57
C LEU A 306 6.99 -10.96 -13.36
N GLU A 307 7.32 -10.14 -14.35
CA GLU A 307 7.02 -8.71 -14.30
C GLU A 307 5.64 -8.46 -14.91
N LEU A 308 4.75 -7.89 -14.11
CA LEU A 308 3.42 -7.44 -14.51
C LEU A 308 3.39 -5.92 -14.46
N THR A 309 2.50 -5.31 -15.24
CA THR A 309 2.25 -3.87 -15.19
C THR A 309 0.76 -3.59 -15.31
N GLN A 310 0.25 -2.67 -14.49
CA GLN A 310 -1.15 -2.25 -14.55
C GLN A 310 -1.30 -0.73 -14.39
N PRO A 311 -1.80 -0.03 -15.43
CA PRO A 311 -2.05 1.40 -15.34
C PRO A 311 -3.39 1.72 -14.64
N ASP A 312 -3.48 2.86 -13.95
CA ASP A 312 -4.76 3.48 -13.57
C ASP A 312 -4.97 4.79 -14.27
N THR A 313 -6.24 5.13 -14.47
CA THR A 313 -6.62 6.44 -14.99
C THR A 313 -6.76 7.41 -13.83
N PRO A 314 -6.17 8.63 -13.90
CA PRO A 314 -6.37 9.65 -12.89
C PRO A 314 -7.86 9.97 -12.69
N GLU A 315 -8.23 10.33 -11.47
CA GLU A 315 -9.47 11.04 -11.23
C GLU A 315 -9.32 12.48 -11.73
N THR A 316 -10.31 12.93 -12.49
CA THR A 316 -10.30 14.26 -13.10
C THR A 316 -11.51 15.08 -12.67
N GLY A 317 -11.40 16.40 -12.83
CA GLY A 317 -12.45 17.36 -12.60
C GLY A 317 -12.43 18.48 -13.65
N ALA A 318 -13.32 19.46 -13.47
CA ALA A 318 -13.42 20.62 -14.34
C ALA A 318 -13.26 21.95 -13.58
N VAL A 319 -12.91 23.02 -14.30
CA VAL A 319 -12.86 24.39 -13.79
C VAL A 319 -13.47 25.35 -14.82
N ILE A 320 -14.20 26.35 -14.33
CA ILE A 320 -14.76 27.45 -15.10
C ILE A 320 -14.23 28.77 -14.52
N LEU A 321 -13.54 29.55 -15.35
CA LEU A 321 -13.11 30.91 -15.01
C LEU A 321 -14.03 31.93 -15.68
N LYS A 322 -14.62 32.83 -14.89
CA LYS A 322 -15.43 33.96 -15.34
C LYS A 322 -14.64 35.25 -15.22
N LYS A 323 -14.54 35.98 -16.32
CA LYS A 323 -13.86 37.27 -16.39
C LYS A 323 -14.86 38.39 -16.26
N ILE A 324 -14.70 39.26 -15.26
CA ILE A 324 -15.73 40.24 -14.87
C ILE A 324 -15.13 41.64 -14.77
N ASP A 325 -15.87 42.65 -15.21
CA ASP A 325 -15.63 44.05 -14.84
C ASP A 325 -16.14 44.28 -13.41
N PRO A 326 -15.27 44.67 -12.45
CA PRO A 326 -15.65 44.81 -11.05
C PRO A 326 -16.70 45.90 -10.81
N ASP A 327 -16.79 46.91 -11.68
CA ASP A 327 -17.70 48.05 -11.55
C ASP A 327 -19.05 47.75 -12.22
N SER A 328 -19.03 47.40 -13.51
CA SER A 328 -20.27 47.16 -14.27
C SER A 328 -20.88 45.78 -14.05
N LYS A 329 -20.11 44.83 -13.49
CA LYS A 329 -20.46 43.40 -13.36
C LYS A 329 -20.70 42.68 -14.69
N VAL A 330 -20.26 43.27 -15.80
CA VAL A 330 -20.35 42.66 -17.13
C VAL A 330 -19.24 41.62 -17.30
N ASN A 331 -19.57 40.50 -17.92
CA ASN A 331 -18.59 39.48 -18.30
C ASN A 331 -17.76 39.96 -19.52
N LEU A 332 -16.46 39.72 -19.49
CA LEU A 332 -15.50 40.24 -20.47
C LEU A 332 -14.96 39.14 -21.37
N SER A 333 -15.16 39.28 -22.68
CA SER A 333 -14.61 38.39 -23.69
C SER A 333 -13.23 38.85 -24.19
N GLY A 334 -12.46 37.94 -24.79
CA GLY A 334 -11.17 38.25 -25.42
C GLY A 334 -9.95 38.42 -24.50
N ALA A 335 -10.05 38.15 -23.19
CA ALA A 335 -8.86 37.99 -22.33
C ALA A 335 -8.16 36.65 -22.64
N THR A 336 -6.84 36.63 -22.62
CA THR A 336 -6.03 35.41 -22.84
C THR A 336 -5.34 34.99 -21.54
N PHE A 337 -5.38 33.69 -21.24
CA PHE A 337 -4.82 33.07 -20.04
C PHE A 337 -3.94 31.87 -20.38
N ASN A 338 -2.96 31.64 -19.52
CA ASN A 338 -2.28 30.34 -19.40
C ASN A 338 -2.77 29.63 -18.14
N LEU A 339 -2.90 28.30 -18.21
CA LEU A 339 -3.16 27.44 -17.07
C LEU A 339 -1.85 26.76 -16.66
N LEU A 340 -1.48 26.89 -15.38
CA LEU A 340 -0.25 26.37 -14.80
C LEU A 340 -0.55 25.31 -13.74
N ASP A 341 0.35 24.34 -13.57
CA ASP A 341 0.35 23.40 -12.44
C ASP A 341 0.95 24.02 -11.17
N SER A 342 0.98 23.25 -10.08
CA SER A 342 1.53 23.65 -8.77
C SER A 342 3.02 23.98 -8.78
N ASN A 343 3.76 23.47 -9.77
CA ASN A 343 5.19 23.75 -9.96
C ASN A 343 5.42 24.99 -10.84
N GLY A 344 4.36 25.61 -11.35
CA GLY A 344 4.41 26.74 -12.27
C GLY A 344 4.68 26.36 -13.72
N ASN A 345 4.60 25.08 -14.08
CA ASN A 345 4.70 24.66 -15.48
C ASN A 345 3.40 24.97 -16.20
N VAL A 346 3.51 25.46 -17.43
CA VAL A 346 2.32 25.71 -18.25
C VAL A 346 1.78 24.38 -18.79
N ILE A 347 0.52 24.08 -18.47
CA ILE A 347 -0.17 22.86 -18.95
C ILE A 347 -1.11 23.14 -20.12
N LYS A 348 -1.66 24.37 -20.22
CA LYS A 348 -2.40 24.86 -21.40
C LYS A 348 -2.09 26.34 -21.62
N GLU A 349 -1.75 26.71 -22.85
CA GLU A 349 -1.45 28.09 -23.26
C GLU A 349 -2.61 28.70 -24.06
N GLY A 350 -2.74 30.02 -24.01
CA GLY A 350 -3.58 30.77 -24.94
C GLY A 350 -5.09 30.51 -24.81
N LEU A 351 -5.57 30.19 -23.61
CA LEU A 351 -6.99 30.02 -23.34
C LEU A 351 -7.67 31.39 -23.36
N VAL A 352 -8.64 31.57 -24.26
CA VAL A 352 -9.32 32.86 -24.45
C VAL A 352 -10.72 32.83 -23.84
N THR A 353 -11.09 33.85 -23.08
CA THR A 353 -12.45 34.00 -22.57
C THR A 353 -13.45 34.16 -23.72
N SER A 354 -14.46 33.30 -23.75
CA SER A 354 -15.53 33.26 -24.76
C SER A 354 -16.39 34.52 -24.80
N GLU A 355 -17.37 34.60 -25.70
CA GLU A 355 -18.34 35.71 -25.76
C GLU A 355 -19.12 35.89 -24.44
N ASN A 356 -19.31 34.82 -23.67
CA ASN A 356 -19.92 34.88 -22.34
C ASN A 356 -18.94 35.29 -21.23
N GLY A 357 -17.68 35.57 -21.59
CA GLY A 357 -16.57 35.90 -20.69
C GLY A 357 -16.03 34.73 -19.88
N GLU A 358 -16.18 33.50 -20.39
CA GLU A 358 -15.84 32.27 -19.66
C GLU A 358 -14.72 31.47 -20.35
N ILE A 359 -13.89 30.79 -19.55
CA ILE A 359 -12.99 29.70 -19.95
C ILE A 359 -13.42 28.44 -19.21
N SER A 360 -13.63 27.33 -19.92
CA SER A 360 -13.88 26.01 -19.33
C SER A 360 -12.72 25.07 -19.62
N VAL A 361 -12.26 24.35 -18.60
CA VAL A 361 -11.23 23.32 -18.74
C VAL A 361 -11.71 22.06 -18.04
N ASP A 362 -11.98 21.03 -18.83
CA ASP A 362 -12.39 19.70 -18.36
C ASP A 362 -11.20 18.73 -18.29
N GLU A 363 -11.46 17.56 -17.69
CA GLU A 363 -10.53 16.44 -17.55
C GLU A 363 -9.19 16.82 -16.91
N LEU A 364 -9.22 17.80 -15.99
CA LEU A 364 -8.04 18.21 -15.26
C LEU A 364 -7.80 17.22 -14.11
N PRO A 365 -6.62 16.57 -14.00
CA PRO A 365 -6.32 15.68 -12.89
C PRO A 365 -6.49 16.37 -11.53
N ALA A 366 -6.71 15.59 -10.46
CA ALA A 366 -6.70 16.13 -9.12
C ALA A 366 -5.34 16.81 -8.81
N GLY A 367 -5.39 18.03 -8.24
CA GLY A 367 -4.19 18.81 -7.97
C GLY A 367 -4.43 20.31 -7.84
N ASP A 368 -3.35 21.05 -7.56
CA ASP A 368 -3.35 22.50 -7.46
C ASP A 368 -2.92 23.14 -8.78
N TYR A 369 -3.63 24.20 -9.17
CA TYR A 369 -3.48 24.88 -10.45
C TYR A 369 -3.61 26.39 -10.30
N SER A 370 -3.22 27.12 -11.34
CA SER A 370 -3.49 28.55 -11.43
C SER A 370 -3.75 29.04 -12.85
N PHE A 371 -4.67 29.99 -13.01
CA PHE A 371 -4.78 30.76 -14.24
C PHE A 371 -3.97 32.06 -14.12
N VAL A 372 -3.20 32.38 -15.15
CA VAL A 372 -2.41 33.61 -15.27
C VAL A 372 -2.86 34.35 -16.52
N GLU A 373 -3.35 35.58 -16.37
CA GLU A 373 -3.72 36.42 -17.51
C GLU A 373 -2.45 36.88 -18.23
N THR A 374 -2.39 36.66 -19.53
CA THR A 374 -1.26 37.05 -20.39
C THR A 374 -1.61 38.22 -21.31
N GLN A 375 -2.91 38.41 -21.59
CA GLN A 375 -3.42 39.54 -22.37
C GLN A 375 -4.79 39.95 -21.85
N PRO A 376 -5.02 41.24 -21.52
CA PRO A 376 -6.33 41.71 -21.10
C PRO A 376 -7.31 41.84 -22.28
N PRO A 377 -8.62 41.89 -22.02
CA PRO A 377 -9.60 42.36 -23.00
C PRO A 377 -9.26 43.76 -23.53
N ALA A 378 -9.72 44.08 -24.74
CA ALA A 378 -9.54 45.43 -25.30
C ALA A 378 -10.14 46.51 -24.39
N GLY A 379 -9.34 47.55 -24.08
CA GLY A 379 -9.75 48.65 -23.21
C GLY A 379 -9.65 48.37 -21.70
N TYR A 380 -9.01 47.28 -21.29
CA TYR A 380 -8.77 46.93 -19.89
C TYR A 380 -7.28 46.79 -19.59
N GLU A 381 -6.92 47.02 -18.32
CA GLU A 381 -5.56 46.81 -17.81
C GLU A 381 -5.28 45.32 -17.58
N LEU A 382 -4.04 44.87 -17.85
CA LEU A 382 -3.58 43.51 -17.58
C LEU A 382 -3.49 43.26 -16.07
N ASN A 383 -4.09 42.18 -15.59
CA ASN A 383 -3.96 41.71 -14.22
C ASN A 383 -3.23 40.36 -14.18
N PRO A 384 -1.88 40.34 -14.20
CA PRO A 384 -1.09 39.12 -14.30
C PRO A 384 -1.05 38.31 -12.99
N THR A 385 -1.71 38.77 -11.92
CA THR A 385 -1.76 38.07 -10.63
C THR A 385 -2.43 36.69 -10.82
N PRO A 386 -1.74 35.57 -10.50
CA PRO A 386 -2.33 34.24 -10.63
C PRO A 386 -3.60 34.08 -9.79
N ILE A 387 -4.60 33.38 -10.32
CA ILE A 387 -5.76 32.88 -9.54
C ILE A 387 -5.58 31.39 -9.31
N ASN A 388 -5.32 31.02 -8.05
CA ASN A 388 -5.05 29.65 -7.65
C ASN A 388 -6.36 28.90 -7.35
N PHE A 389 -6.40 27.62 -7.68
CA PHE A 389 -7.52 26.74 -7.38
C PHE A 389 -7.06 25.28 -7.26
N THR A 390 -7.87 24.45 -6.63
CA THR A 390 -7.59 23.02 -6.44
C THR A 390 -8.71 22.23 -7.11
N VAL A 391 -8.35 21.25 -7.93
CA VAL A 391 -9.24 20.20 -8.39
C VAL A 391 -9.16 19.04 -7.42
N ILE A 392 -10.31 18.67 -6.85
CA ILE A 392 -10.40 17.54 -5.92
C ILE A 392 -10.72 16.27 -6.72
N ALA A 393 -10.10 15.16 -6.31
CA ALA A 393 -10.34 13.84 -6.87
C ALA A 393 -11.84 13.48 -6.83
N GLY A 394 -12.40 13.05 -7.98
CA GLY A 394 -13.79 12.66 -8.11
C GLY A 394 -14.81 13.81 -8.08
N GLN A 395 -14.39 15.08 -8.19
CA GLN A 395 -15.33 16.20 -8.20
C GLN A 395 -16.27 16.13 -9.42
N THR A 396 -17.58 16.23 -9.17
CA THR A 396 -18.61 16.19 -10.23
C THR A 396 -19.09 17.58 -10.64
N THR A 397 -18.80 18.60 -9.84
CA THR A 397 -19.11 20.00 -10.13
C THR A 397 -17.84 20.75 -10.51
N PRO A 398 -17.84 21.55 -11.59
CA PRO A 398 -16.70 22.39 -11.93
C PRO A 398 -16.38 23.39 -10.80
N VAL A 399 -15.10 23.65 -10.58
CA VAL A 399 -14.65 24.76 -9.74
C VAL A 399 -14.98 26.07 -10.46
N GLU A 400 -15.76 26.95 -9.85
CA GLU A 400 -16.06 28.27 -10.42
C GLU A 400 -15.15 29.35 -9.83
N LEU A 401 -14.55 30.17 -10.69
CA LEU A 401 -13.60 31.22 -10.33
C LEU A 401 -13.97 32.54 -10.99
N ASP A 402 -13.78 33.65 -10.27
CA ASP A 402 -13.97 35.00 -10.82
C ASP A 402 -12.64 35.75 -10.92
N LYS A 403 -12.39 36.42 -12.05
CA LYS A 403 -11.19 37.24 -12.30
C LYS A 403 -11.53 38.63 -12.84
N PHE A 404 -11.01 39.66 -12.18
CA PHE A 404 -11.37 41.06 -12.43
C PHE A 404 -10.27 41.87 -13.14
N ASN A 405 -10.66 42.72 -14.09
CA ASN A 405 -9.80 43.75 -14.70
C ASN A 405 -10.48 45.10 -14.59
N VAL A 406 -9.67 46.14 -14.47
CA VAL A 406 -10.13 47.53 -14.43
C VAL A 406 -10.05 48.11 -15.85
N ALA A 407 -11.08 48.85 -16.25
CA ALA A 407 -11.08 49.53 -17.54
C ALA A 407 -9.96 50.58 -17.58
N THR A 408 -9.25 50.68 -18.70
CA THR A 408 -8.24 51.71 -18.92
C THR A 408 -8.92 53.08 -19.01
N THR A 409 -8.59 54.00 -18.11
CA THR A 409 -9.08 55.37 -18.18
C THR A 409 -8.27 56.16 -19.21
N VAL A 410 -8.88 56.50 -20.35
CA VAL A 410 -8.27 57.47 -21.28
C VAL A 410 -8.53 58.87 -20.73
N VAL A 411 -7.55 59.44 -20.04
CA VAL A 411 -7.65 60.83 -19.55
C VAL A 411 -7.23 61.77 -20.68
N ASN A 412 -8.19 62.28 -21.45
CA ASN A 412 -7.93 63.38 -22.40
C ASN A 412 -7.60 64.66 -21.59
N ASN A 413 -6.36 65.17 -21.72
CA ASN A 413 -5.88 66.41 -21.10
C ASN A 413 -5.79 67.55 -22.14
N THR A 414 -6.85 67.76 -22.92
CA THR A 414 -6.90 68.78 -23.97
C THR A 414 -7.84 69.95 -23.61
N GLY A 415 -7.71 71.08 -24.29
CA GLY A 415 -8.58 72.26 -24.19
C GLY A 415 -8.70 73.00 -25.54
N ASN A 416 -9.39 74.14 -25.56
CA ASN A 416 -9.68 74.89 -26.79
C ASN A 416 -9.23 76.35 -26.68
N VAL A 417 -8.97 77.00 -27.82
CA VAL A 417 -8.70 78.44 -27.89
C VAL A 417 -9.42 79.08 -29.07
N THR A 418 -9.97 80.27 -28.85
CA THR A 418 -10.54 81.13 -29.89
C THR A 418 -9.84 82.48 -29.88
N LEU A 419 -9.22 82.87 -31.01
CA LEU A 419 -8.64 84.19 -31.24
C LEU A 419 -9.63 85.06 -32.01
N THR A 420 -9.95 86.26 -31.51
CA THR A 420 -10.79 87.25 -32.19
C THR A 420 -9.96 88.45 -32.64
N LYS A 421 -10.05 88.79 -33.92
CA LYS A 421 -9.28 89.87 -34.56
C LYS A 421 -10.14 91.09 -34.82
N THR A 422 -9.69 92.27 -34.40
CA THR A 422 -10.42 93.54 -34.56
C THR A 422 -9.54 94.69 -35.06
N ASP A 423 -10.16 95.74 -35.58
CA ASP A 423 -9.51 97.03 -35.86
C ASP A 423 -9.23 97.77 -34.53
N VAL A 424 -8.02 98.30 -34.37
CA VAL A 424 -7.63 99.06 -33.16
C VAL A 424 -8.47 100.31 -32.93
N THR A 425 -8.99 100.91 -33.99
CA THR A 425 -9.66 102.21 -34.04
C THR A 425 -11.17 102.07 -33.93
N THR A 426 -11.76 101.17 -34.72
CA THR A 426 -13.21 100.99 -34.81
C THR A 426 -13.73 99.83 -33.95
N ASN A 427 -12.85 98.90 -33.54
CA ASN A 427 -13.20 97.59 -32.97
C ASN A 427 -14.06 96.71 -33.89
N GLU A 428 -14.14 97.01 -35.19
CA GLU A 428 -14.79 96.13 -36.16
C GLU A 428 -14.01 94.81 -36.31
N LEU A 429 -14.73 93.71 -36.53
CA LEU A 429 -14.15 92.37 -36.70
C LEU A 429 -13.43 92.26 -38.04
N LEU A 430 -12.23 91.68 -38.03
CA LEU A 430 -11.37 91.62 -39.22
C LEU A 430 -11.24 90.19 -39.77
N PRO A 431 -12.00 89.84 -40.83
CA PRO A 431 -11.80 88.58 -41.56
C PRO A 431 -10.53 88.62 -42.44
N GLY A 432 -9.93 87.46 -42.68
CA GLY A 432 -8.83 87.29 -43.65
C GLY A 432 -7.41 87.51 -43.12
N ALA A 433 -7.21 87.76 -41.82
CA ALA A 433 -5.89 87.71 -41.20
C ALA A 433 -5.39 86.26 -41.15
N VAL A 434 -4.10 86.03 -41.40
CA VAL A 434 -3.50 84.68 -41.41
C VAL A 434 -2.51 84.54 -40.27
N TYR A 435 -2.60 83.46 -39.52
CA TYR A 435 -1.78 83.14 -38.36
C TYR A 435 -1.10 81.77 -38.48
N ASP A 436 0.06 81.65 -37.86
CA ASP A 436 0.65 80.39 -37.43
C ASP A 436 0.43 80.20 -35.92
N LEU A 437 0.17 78.97 -35.49
CA LEU A 437 0.13 78.53 -34.11
C LEU A 437 1.44 77.82 -33.78
N LEU A 438 2.15 78.31 -32.77
CA LEU A 438 3.43 77.77 -32.30
C LEU A 438 3.28 77.15 -30.91
N ASP A 439 4.07 76.11 -30.63
CA ASP A 439 4.24 75.58 -29.27
C ASP A 439 5.21 76.42 -28.42
N SER A 440 5.44 75.99 -27.18
CA SER A 440 6.36 76.63 -26.23
C SER A 440 7.83 76.67 -26.68
N GLU A 441 8.23 75.78 -27.58
CA GLU A 441 9.58 75.68 -28.14
C GLU A 441 9.74 76.56 -29.40
N GLY A 442 8.64 77.13 -29.90
CA GLY A 442 8.59 77.95 -31.09
C GLY A 442 8.42 77.15 -32.39
N ASN A 443 8.08 75.87 -32.31
CA ASN A 443 7.75 75.05 -33.48
C ASN A 443 6.34 75.38 -33.96
N ILE A 444 6.16 75.48 -35.26
CA ILE A 444 4.84 75.68 -35.87
C ILE A 444 4.06 74.36 -35.79
N ILE A 445 2.95 74.37 -35.05
CA ILE A 445 2.04 73.22 -34.89
C ILE A 445 0.90 73.28 -35.91
N GLN A 446 0.48 74.48 -36.29
CA GLN A 446 -0.50 74.68 -37.36
C GLN A 446 -0.23 76.00 -38.09
N SER A 447 -0.26 75.96 -39.42
CA SER A 447 -0.08 77.15 -40.27
C SER A 447 -1.34 77.52 -41.03
N ASN A 448 -1.35 78.73 -41.59
CA ASN A 448 -2.41 79.23 -42.46
C ASN A 448 -3.79 79.25 -41.79
N LEU A 449 -3.84 79.56 -40.49
CA LEU A 449 -5.09 79.77 -39.77
C LEU A 449 -5.65 81.13 -40.15
N ILE A 450 -6.78 81.16 -40.85
CA ILE A 450 -7.38 82.39 -41.38
C ILE A 450 -8.55 82.81 -40.49
N THR A 451 -8.60 84.09 -40.10
CA THR A 451 -9.77 84.63 -39.39
C THR A 451 -11.00 84.55 -40.29
N ASP A 452 -12.06 83.93 -39.79
CA ASP A 452 -13.31 83.72 -40.52
C ASP A 452 -14.09 85.04 -40.71
N LYS A 453 -15.30 84.95 -41.30
CA LYS A 453 -16.20 86.10 -41.49
C LYS A 453 -16.57 86.86 -40.20
N ASN A 454 -16.38 86.25 -39.03
CA ASN A 454 -16.60 86.85 -37.72
C ASN A 454 -15.29 87.32 -37.08
N GLY A 455 -14.19 87.36 -37.85
CA GLY A 455 -12.86 87.73 -37.38
C GLY A 455 -12.23 86.69 -36.44
N GLN A 456 -12.65 85.43 -36.46
CA GLN A 456 -12.23 84.42 -35.48
C GLN A 456 -11.41 83.27 -36.06
N ILE A 457 -10.48 82.75 -35.25
CA ILE A 457 -9.81 81.46 -35.41
C ILE A 457 -10.15 80.61 -34.19
N THR A 458 -10.61 79.37 -34.38
CA THR A 458 -10.83 78.42 -33.28
C THR A 458 -9.98 77.17 -33.48
N VAL A 459 -9.22 76.79 -32.46
CA VAL A 459 -8.43 75.56 -32.41
C VAL A 459 -8.94 74.72 -31.24
N THR A 460 -9.34 73.48 -31.54
CA THR A 460 -9.93 72.55 -30.56
C THR A 460 -9.01 71.37 -30.27
N ASN A 461 -9.18 70.75 -29.11
CA ASN A 461 -8.42 69.55 -28.69
C ASN A 461 -6.91 69.77 -28.66
N LEU A 462 -6.46 70.96 -28.31
CA LEU A 462 -5.05 71.26 -28.13
C LEU A 462 -4.60 70.70 -26.77
N GLU A 463 -3.43 70.05 -26.70
CA GLU A 463 -2.90 69.51 -25.44
C GLU A 463 -2.67 70.63 -24.40
N ALA A 464 -2.77 70.31 -23.11
CA ALA A 464 -2.46 71.28 -22.07
C ALA A 464 -0.98 71.73 -22.16
N GLY A 465 -0.74 73.03 -22.30
CA GLY A 465 0.59 73.57 -22.57
C GLY A 465 0.57 75.04 -22.99
N ASP A 466 1.76 75.61 -23.19
CA ASP A 466 1.94 77.00 -23.62
C ASP A 466 2.09 77.10 -25.14
N TYR A 467 1.42 78.08 -25.74
CA TYR A 467 1.33 78.29 -27.17
C TYR A 467 1.40 79.77 -27.53
N ALA A 468 1.58 80.07 -28.82
CA ALA A 468 1.46 81.42 -29.34
C ALA A 468 0.85 81.48 -30.74
N PHE A 469 0.00 82.48 -30.98
CA PHE A 469 -0.40 82.87 -32.33
C PHE A 469 0.55 83.93 -32.89
N VAL A 470 1.05 83.76 -34.10
CA VAL A 470 1.90 84.73 -34.81
C VAL A 470 1.23 85.09 -36.14
N GLU A 471 0.93 86.37 -36.34
CA GLU A 471 0.33 86.82 -37.59
C GLU A 471 1.36 86.78 -38.73
N THR A 472 1.03 86.06 -39.80
CA THR A 472 1.86 85.92 -40.99
C THR A 472 1.38 86.78 -42.15
N LYS A 473 0.10 87.18 -42.14
CA LYS A 473 -0.49 88.11 -43.11
C LYS A 473 -1.63 88.91 -42.48
N ALA A 474 -1.57 90.24 -42.57
CA ALA A 474 -2.67 91.10 -42.16
C ALA A 474 -3.86 91.02 -43.13
N PRO A 475 -5.08 91.38 -42.67
CA PRO A 475 -6.20 91.70 -43.55
C PRO A 475 -5.85 92.82 -44.55
N GLU A 476 -6.59 92.89 -45.65
CA GLU A 476 -6.39 93.94 -46.67
C GLU A 476 -6.55 95.35 -46.07
N ASN A 477 -5.64 96.26 -46.41
CA ASN A 477 -5.56 97.63 -45.88
C ASN A 477 -5.20 97.73 -44.37
N PHE A 478 -4.68 96.69 -43.75
CA PHE A 478 -4.16 96.71 -42.36
C PHE A 478 -2.66 96.46 -42.29
N MET A 479 -2.00 97.04 -41.28
CA MET A 479 -0.60 96.77 -40.98
C MET A 479 -0.44 95.44 -40.22
N ILE A 480 0.47 94.58 -40.69
CA ILE A 480 0.79 93.30 -40.04
C ILE A 480 1.45 93.48 -38.68
N ASN A 481 0.95 92.75 -37.68
CA ASN A 481 1.53 92.71 -36.33
C ASN A 481 2.12 91.33 -36.02
N LYS A 482 3.43 91.18 -36.27
CA LYS A 482 4.16 89.92 -36.03
C LYS A 482 4.45 89.61 -34.55
N THR A 483 3.93 90.40 -33.61
CA THR A 483 4.16 90.16 -32.17
C THR A 483 3.40 88.90 -31.73
N PRO A 484 4.08 87.87 -31.19
CA PRO A 484 3.39 86.64 -30.77
C PRO A 484 2.39 86.87 -29.63
N ILE A 485 1.18 86.33 -29.78
CA ILE A 485 0.12 86.34 -28.77
C ILE A 485 0.19 85.02 -28.00
N LYS A 486 0.80 85.05 -26.81
CA LYS A 486 1.02 83.86 -25.98
C LYS A 486 -0.21 83.51 -25.14
N PHE A 487 -0.48 82.22 -24.99
CA PHE A 487 -1.56 81.69 -24.16
C PHE A 487 -1.25 80.28 -23.64
N THR A 488 -1.98 79.85 -22.60
CA THR A 488 -1.84 78.52 -22.01
C THR A 488 -3.17 77.76 -22.16
N ILE A 489 -3.11 76.53 -22.68
CA ILE A 489 -4.24 75.60 -22.65
C ILE A 489 -4.25 74.87 -21.32
N VAL A 490 -5.41 74.90 -20.68
CA VAL A 490 -5.70 74.13 -19.47
C VAL A 490 -6.84 73.17 -19.80
N LYS A 491 -6.78 71.98 -19.20
CA LYS A 491 -7.76 70.90 -19.39
C LYS A 491 -9.21 71.40 -19.29
N ASP A 492 -10.04 71.01 -20.26
CA ASP A 492 -11.48 71.29 -20.33
C ASP A 492 -11.87 72.78 -20.30
N ILE A 493 -10.91 73.69 -20.53
CA ILE A 493 -11.14 75.14 -20.60
C ILE A 493 -11.05 75.61 -22.05
N SER A 494 -11.99 76.47 -22.44
CA SER A 494 -11.93 77.25 -23.67
C SER A 494 -11.41 78.66 -23.37
N SER A 495 -10.24 79.00 -23.91
CA SER A 495 -9.63 80.32 -23.77
C SER A 495 -10.05 81.25 -24.91
N ASN A 496 -10.34 82.52 -24.60
CA ASN A 496 -10.62 83.54 -25.61
C ASN A 496 -9.49 84.57 -25.61
N LEU A 497 -8.97 84.88 -26.79
CA LEU A 497 -7.89 85.83 -27.01
C LEU A 497 -8.35 86.94 -27.97
N GLU A 498 -7.75 88.11 -27.86
CA GLU A 498 -8.00 89.24 -28.75
C GLU A 498 -6.71 89.70 -29.44
N ALA A 499 -6.82 90.08 -30.70
CA ALA A 499 -5.76 90.65 -31.51
C ALA A 499 -6.26 91.90 -32.24
N LYS A 500 -5.40 92.90 -32.43
CA LYS A 500 -5.76 94.18 -33.06
C LYS A 500 -4.75 94.64 -34.10
N ASP A 501 -5.22 95.10 -35.26
CA ASP A 501 -4.37 95.78 -36.27
C ASP A 501 -4.81 97.23 -36.44
N GLN A 502 -3.87 98.04 -36.95
CA GLN A 502 -4.15 99.39 -37.35
C GLN A 502 -4.36 99.45 -38.87
N PRO A 503 -5.34 100.21 -39.37
CA PRO A 503 -5.51 100.42 -40.80
C PRO A 503 -4.31 101.18 -41.38
N ILE A 504 -3.98 100.90 -42.63
CA ILE A 504 -3.00 101.65 -43.42
C ILE A 504 -3.66 103.00 -43.75
N LEU A 505 -3.09 104.11 -43.24
CA LEU A 505 -3.56 105.45 -43.58
C LEU A 505 -3.15 105.77 -45.03
N GLU A 506 -4.12 105.88 -45.94
CA GLU A 506 -3.87 106.46 -47.26
C GLU A 506 -3.68 107.99 -47.13
N GLU A 507 -2.56 108.53 -47.62
CA GLU A 507 -2.47 109.96 -47.88
C GLU A 507 -3.34 110.32 -49.09
N PRO A 508 -4.08 111.45 -49.07
CA PRO A 508 -4.97 111.83 -50.16
C PRO A 508 -4.19 112.11 -51.45
N GLY A 509 -4.55 111.39 -52.51
CA GLY A 509 -3.86 111.36 -53.80
C GLY A 509 -3.86 112.66 -54.60
N ASN A 510 -2.88 112.77 -55.50
CA ASN A 510 -2.82 113.75 -56.59
C ASN A 510 -3.14 113.03 -57.92
N PRO A 511 -3.95 113.59 -58.85
CA PRO A 511 -4.50 112.85 -59.98
C PRO A 511 -3.65 112.92 -61.27
N ASP A 512 -3.88 111.89 -62.09
CA ASP A 512 -3.73 111.76 -63.56
C ASP A 512 -2.33 111.84 -64.21
N GLU A 513 -1.89 110.74 -64.84
CA GLU A 513 -2.14 110.52 -66.29
C GLU A 513 -1.78 109.07 -66.75
N PRO A 514 -2.35 108.59 -67.87
CA PRO A 514 -2.53 107.16 -68.13
C PRO A 514 -1.56 106.55 -69.15
N GLY A 515 -1.43 105.22 -69.04
CA GLY A 515 -1.48 104.33 -70.20
C GLY A 515 -0.19 103.60 -70.57
N GLY A 516 -0.30 102.26 -70.63
CA GLY A 516 0.38 101.49 -71.68
C GLY A 516 1.23 100.30 -71.25
N THR A 517 0.58 99.14 -71.16
CA THR A 517 1.03 97.83 -71.68
C THR A 517 2.33 97.22 -71.14
N GLU A 518 2.15 96.25 -70.24
CA GLU A 518 2.74 94.89 -70.23
C GLU A 518 2.96 94.27 -71.63
N PRO A 519 3.67 93.14 -71.86
CA PRO A 519 4.26 92.16 -70.91
C PRO A 519 5.63 91.59 -71.47
N PRO A 520 5.98 90.28 -71.40
CA PRO A 520 6.54 89.54 -70.26
C PRO A 520 7.76 88.64 -70.65
N THR A 521 8.07 87.67 -69.78
CA THR A 521 8.70 86.33 -70.05
C THR A 521 10.18 86.33 -70.46
N THR A 522 11.04 85.33 -70.25
CA THR A 522 11.12 84.03 -69.57
C THR A 522 12.55 83.50 -69.87
N ASN A 523 13.16 82.73 -68.95
CA ASN A 523 14.23 81.73 -69.16
C ASN A 523 15.55 82.23 -69.84
N PRO A 524 16.63 81.41 -70.04
CA PRO A 524 16.84 79.95 -69.85
C PRO A 524 18.08 79.60 -68.97
N GLU A 525 18.17 78.42 -68.32
CA GLU A 525 18.66 77.10 -68.83
C GLU A 525 20.04 77.19 -69.53
N GLU A 526 21.04 76.31 -69.37
CA GLU A 526 21.20 74.88 -68.99
C GLU A 526 22.76 74.65 -69.01
N PRO A 527 23.39 73.45 -69.18
CA PRO A 527 23.05 72.03 -69.00
C PRO A 527 24.19 71.28 -68.22
N GLY A 528 24.19 69.98 -67.93
CA GLY A 528 23.35 68.87 -68.37
C GLY A 528 23.76 67.53 -67.74
N ASN A 529 22.80 66.60 -67.87
CA ASN A 529 22.77 65.15 -67.62
C ASN A 529 23.72 64.38 -68.61
N PRO A 530 23.78 63.02 -68.77
CA PRO A 530 22.78 61.96 -68.52
C PRO A 530 23.35 60.65 -67.90
N GLY A 531 22.61 59.59 -67.53
CA GLY A 531 21.18 59.29 -67.62
C GLY A 531 20.88 57.78 -67.43
N GLY A 532 19.68 57.49 -66.93
CA GLY A 532 18.84 56.33 -67.31
C GLY A 532 18.75 55.16 -66.31
N THR A 533 17.61 54.52 -66.03
CA THR A 533 16.24 54.52 -66.58
C THR A 533 15.27 53.93 -65.51
N LYS A 534 13.96 54.28 -65.56
CA LYS A 534 12.84 53.70 -64.79
C LYS A 534 11.77 53.19 -65.78
N PRO A 535 10.92 52.19 -65.44
CA PRO A 535 9.46 52.46 -65.31
C PRO A 535 8.74 51.50 -64.32
N PRO A 536 7.40 51.56 -64.08
CA PRO A 536 6.47 52.69 -63.90
C PRO A 536 5.66 52.58 -62.57
N ILE A 537 4.65 53.44 -62.39
CA ILE A 537 3.87 53.73 -61.16
C ILE A 537 2.42 53.24 -61.34
N THR A 538 1.76 52.75 -60.26
CA THR A 538 0.32 52.96 -59.97
C THR A 538 0.02 52.68 -58.48
N ASN A 539 -0.72 53.58 -57.82
CA ASN A 539 -1.38 53.49 -56.48
C ASN A 539 -2.91 53.38 -56.71
N PRO A 540 -3.83 53.06 -55.75
CA PRO A 540 -3.85 53.53 -54.35
C PRO A 540 -4.46 52.62 -53.24
N GLU A 541 -4.43 53.16 -51.99
CA GLU A 541 -5.30 52.92 -50.79
C GLU A 541 -5.03 51.78 -49.77
N GLU A 542 -4.19 52.12 -48.77
CA GLU A 542 -4.24 52.04 -47.27
C GLU A 542 -5.25 51.14 -46.49
N PRO A 543 -4.95 50.72 -45.22
CA PRO A 543 -4.22 51.49 -44.18
C PRO A 543 -3.10 50.79 -43.37
N GLY A 544 -2.20 51.62 -42.81
CA GLY A 544 -1.06 51.28 -41.93
C GLY A 544 -1.35 51.42 -40.42
N ASN A 545 -0.62 50.70 -39.55
CA ASN A 545 0.59 51.06 -38.76
C ASN A 545 0.21 51.22 -37.25
N PRO A 546 1.05 51.07 -36.17
CA PRO A 546 2.50 51.33 -36.00
C PRO A 546 3.28 50.20 -35.25
N GLY A 547 4.58 50.21 -34.94
CA GLY A 547 5.70 51.14 -35.09
C GLY A 547 6.73 50.99 -33.93
N GLY A 548 8.03 51.14 -34.24
CA GLY A 548 9.14 51.62 -33.35
C GLY A 548 9.54 50.77 -32.12
N THR A 549 10.80 50.69 -31.67
CA THR A 549 11.80 51.77 -31.55
C THR A 549 13.23 51.22 -31.27
N LYS A 550 14.22 52.07 -31.56
CA LYS A 550 15.64 52.17 -31.10
C LYS A 550 15.73 53.58 -30.42
N PRO A 551 16.73 54.06 -29.62
CA PRO A 551 18.14 53.63 -29.51
C PRO A 551 18.83 53.85 -28.11
N PRO A 552 20.17 54.12 -27.93
CA PRO A 552 21.11 53.46 -26.99
C PRO A 552 21.60 54.38 -25.83
N ILE A 553 22.61 54.02 -24.98
CA ILE A 553 24.02 54.55 -24.82
C ILE A 553 24.76 53.99 -23.53
N THR A 554 26.02 53.53 -23.69
CA THR A 554 27.29 53.56 -22.88
C THR A 554 27.55 53.02 -21.43
N ASN A 555 28.84 52.58 -21.29
CA ASN A 555 29.68 51.89 -20.27
C ASN A 555 30.02 52.67 -18.97
N PRO A 556 30.67 52.05 -17.92
CA PRO A 556 32.16 52.07 -17.79
C PRO A 556 32.85 50.88 -17.04
N GLU A 557 34.16 51.04 -16.79
CA GLU A 557 35.34 50.13 -16.60
C GLU A 557 35.58 49.31 -15.29
N GLU A 558 36.61 48.44 -15.39
CA GLU A 558 37.25 47.38 -14.56
C GLU A 558 37.88 47.74 -13.16
N PRO A 559 38.29 46.72 -12.35
CA PRO A 559 39.73 46.34 -12.26
C PRO A 559 40.06 44.81 -12.22
N GLY A 560 41.23 44.41 -12.79
CA GLY A 560 41.85 43.05 -12.85
C GLY A 560 42.41 42.48 -11.51
N ASN A 561 43.14 41.34 -11.38
CA ASN A 561 44.05 40.47 -12.16
C ASN A 561 44.42 39.23 -11.23
N PRO A 562 45.40 38.28 -11.44
CA PRO A 562 45.97 37.58 -12.62
C PRO A 562 46.15 36.02 -12.54
N GLY A 563 46.39 35.39 -13.71
CA GLY A 563 47.46 34.37 -13.97
C GLY A 563 47.07 32.88 -13.92
N GLY A 564 47.50 31.94 -14.79
CA GLY A 564 48.38 31.94 -15.96
C GLY A 564 48.60 30.49 -16.49
N THR A 565 48.95 30.37 -17.78
CA THR A 565 49.66 29.27 -18.49
C THR A 565 49.05 27.86 -18.70
N LYS A 566 48.99 27.43 -19.99
CA LYS A 566 48.99 26.06 -20.57
C LYS A 566 50.47 25.58 -20.71
N PRO A 567 50.89 24.32 -21.05
CA PRO A 567 50.26 22.99 -21.32
C PRO A 567 50.95 21.83 -20.50
N PRO A 568 50.92 20.49 -20.79
CA PRO A 568 50.23 19.64 -21.78
C PRO A 568 49.53 18.37 -21.20
N ILE A 569 49.05 17.52 -22.11
CA ILE A 569 48.47 16.18 -21.92
C ILE A 569 49.50 15.20 -21.34
N THR A 570 49.17 14.51 -20.23
CA THR A 570 49.70 13.18 -19.83
C THR A 570 48.75 12.51 -18.81
N ASN A 571 48.58 11.18 -18.93
CA ASN A 571 47.87 10.26 -18.02
C ASN A 571 48.24 10.42 -16.53
N PRO A 572 47.31 10.06 -15.62
CA PRO A 572 47.62 9.32 -14.38
C PRO A 572 46.83 8.01 -14.33
N GLU A 573 47.46 6.83 -14.30
CA GLU A 573 47.87 6.08 -13.09
C GLU A 573 46.77 5.98 -12.00
N GLU A 574 46.20 4.76 -11.89
CA GLU A 574 45.33 4.28 -10.83
C GLU A 574 46.07 4.20 -9.48
N PRO A 575 45.39 4.43 -8.33
CA PRO A 575 45.87 4.00 -7.02
C PRO A 575 45.53 2.52 -6.78
N GLY A 576 46.53 1.76 -6.33
CA GLY A 576 46.45 0.31 -6.14
C GLY A 576 45.54 -0.18 -5.00
N ASN A 577 44.83 -1.28 -5.30
CA ASN A 577 44.63 -2.58 -4.61
C ASN A 577 44.61 -2.63 -3.04
N PRO A 578 43.78 -3.51 -2.43
CA PRO A 578 44.12 -4.94 -2.44
C PRO A 578 42.92 -5.94 -2.50
N GLY A 579 43.10 -7.01 -3.28
CA GLY A 579 42.91 -8.38 -2.81
C GLY A 579 41.71 -9.17 -3.36
N GLY A 580 42.00 -10.19 -4.18
CA GLY A 580 41.03 -11.23 -4.53
C GLY A 580 41.54 -12.16 -5.63
N THR A 581 41.92 -13.37 -5.25
CA THR A 581 42.53 -14.43 -6.08
C THR A 581 41.57 -15.04 -7.10
N LYS A 582 42.03 -15.24 -8.35
CA LYS A 582 41.34 -15.94 -9.45
C LYS A 582 42.09 -17.24 -9.82
N PRO A 583 41.43 -18.37 -10.10
CA PRO A 583 42.02 -19.54 -10.78
C PRO A 583 41.90 -19.43 -12.33
N PRO A 584 42.77 -20.11 -13.09
CA PRO A 584 43.05 -19.77 -14.50
C PRO A 584 42.05 -20.40 -15.49
N ILE A 585 41.83 -19.67 -16.58
CA ILE A 585 41.18 -20.13 -17.81
C ILE A 585 42.30 -20.35 -18.84
N THR A 586 42.38 -21.53 -19.44
CA THR A 586 43.23 -21.84 -20.60
C THR A 586 42.38 -21.94 -21.87
N ASN A 587 42.89 -21.37 -22.96
CA ASN A 587 42.31 -21.36 -24.30
C ASN A 587 42.20 -22.78 -24.92
N PRO A 588 41.32 -22.97 -25.93
CA PRO A 588 41.14 -24.25 -26.61
C PRO A 588 42.15 -24.43 -27.76
N GLU A 589 42.74 -25.63 -27.85
CA GLU A 589 43.43 -26.15 -29.04
C GLU A 589 42.61 -27.28 -29.68
N GLU A 590 42.81 -27.45 -30.99
CA GLU A 590 42.08 -28.28 -31.96
C GLU A 590 41.87 -29.77 -31.58
N PRO A 591 40.80 -30.43 -32.08
CA PRO A 591 40.64 -31.88 -31.94
C PRO A 591 41.27 -32.64 -33.11
N GLY A 592 42.31 -33.42 -32.80
CA GLY A 592 42.81 -34.53 -33.62
C GLY A 592 42.16 -35.87 -33.22
N ASN A 593 41.57 -36.56 -34.20
CA ASN A 593 41.15 -37.97 -34.15
C ASN A 593 42.41 -38.88 -34.34
N PRO A 594 42.55 -40.12 -33.79
CA PRO A 594 41.69 -41.27 -34.17
C PRO A 594 41.44 -42.35 -33.07
N GLY A 595 40.44 -43.20 -33.26
CA GLY A 595 40.40 -44.54 -32.65
C GLY A 595 38.99 -45.08 -32.39
N GLY A 596 38.51 -45.97 -33.27
CA GLY A 596 37.12 -46.43 -33.30
C GLY A 596 36.74 -47.53 -32.30
N THR A 597 35.44 -47.80 -32.25
CA THR A 597 34.82 -49.15 -32.29
C THR A 597 33.31 -48.98 -32.48
N LYS A 598 32.75 -49.79 -33.38
CA LYS A 598 31.35 -49.84 -33.82
C LYS A 598 30.59 -50.92 -33.04
N PRO A 599 29.29 -50.73 -32.76
CA PRO A 599 28.33 -51.83 -32.88
C PRO A 599 27.21 -51.51 -33.90
N PRO A 600 26.47 -52.54 -34.36
CA PRO A 600 25.87 -52.55 -35.70
C PRO A 600 24.40 -52.11 -35.74
N ILE A 601 24.04 -51.56 -36.89
CA ILE A 601 22.68 -51.46 -37.43
C ILE A 601 22.43 -52.75 -38.23
N THR A 602 21.26 -53.36 -38.07
CA THR A 602 20.70 -54.32 -39.03
C THR A 602 19.33 -53.85 -39.52
N ASN A 603 19.14 -54.03 -40.82
CA ASN A 603 18.08 -53.53 -41.69
C ASN A 603 16.74 -54.29 -41.51
N PRO A 604 15.64 -53.79 -42.12
CA PRO A 604 14.30 -54.38 -42.10
C PRO A 604 14.04 -55.33 -43.29
N GLU A 605 13.08 -56.25 -43.15
CA GLU A 605 12.37 -56.93 -44.27
C GLU A 605 11.03 -57.55 -43.79
N GLU A 606 10.00 -57.37 -44.62
CA GLU A 606 8.58 -57.82 -44.54
C GLU A 606 8.39 -59.35 -44.81
N PRO A 607 7.21 -59.88 -45.19
CA PRO A 607 5.87 -59.92 -44.56
C PRO A 607 5.37 -61.39 -44.38
N GLY A 608 4.29 -61.62 -43.61
CA GLY A 608 3.67 -62.96 -43.56
C GLY A 608 2.43 -63.08 -42.68
N ASN A 609 1.29 -63.29 -43.32
CA ASN A 609 -0.08 -63.39 -42.80
C ASN A 609 -0.52 -64.87 -42.69
N HIS A 610 -1.15 -65.27 -41.58
CA HIS A 610 -2.18 -66.33 -41.44
C HIS A 610 -2.78 -66.18 -40.02
N GLY A 611 -4.08 -66.12 -39.72
CA GLY A 611 -5.30 -66.22 -40.51
C GLY A 611 -6.44 -66.81 -39.64
N GLY A 612 -7.61 -66.13 -39.62
CA GLY A 612 -8.93 -66.64 -39.18
C GLY A 612 -9.42 -66.11 -37.81
N THR A 613 -10.58 -65.45 -37.66
CA THR A 613 -11.79 -65.34 -38.51
C THR A 613 -12.54 -64.00 -38.30
N LYS A 614 -13.30 -63.60 -39.34
CA LYS A 614 -14.19 -62.41 -39.51
C LYS A 614 -15.56 -62.98 -40.03
N PRO A 615 -16.52 -62.20 -40.59
CA PRO A 615 -17.54 -61.19 -40.17
C PRO A 615 -19.01 -61.73 -40.40
N PRO A 616 -20.15 -60.99 -40.61
CA PRO A 616 -20.34 -59.56 -40.94
C PRO A 616 -21.58 -58.73 -40.46
N THR A 617 -21.39 -57.42 -40.68
CA THR A 617 -22.26 -56.23 -40.93
C THR A 617 -23.78 -56.37 -41.15
N THR A 618 -24.56 -55.33 -40.79
CA THR A 618 -25.44 -54.48 -41.65
C THR A 618 -26.24 -53.41 -40.84
N GLY A 619 -26.36 -52.16 -41.35
CA GLY A 619 -27.36 -51.13 -40.94
C GLY A 619 -28.59 -51.16 -41.90
N PRO A 620 -29.38 -50.09 -42.18
CA PRO A 620 -29.63 -48.77 -41.54
C PRO A 620 -31.16 -48.36 -41.47
N GLU A 621 -31.43 -47.08 -41.13
CA GLU A 621 -32.59 -46.17 -41.45
C GLU A 621 -33.77 -45.87 -40.47
N GLU A 622 -34.08 -44.56 -40.44
CA GLU A 622 -34.92 -43.63 -39.63
C GLU A 622 -36.42 -43.53 -40.11
N PRO A 623 -37.31 -42.52 -39.76
CA PRO A 623 -37.34 -41.46 -38.71
C PRO A 623 -38.72 -41.25 -37.99
N GLY A 624 -38.80 -40.33 -37.00
CA GLY A 624 -40.05 -39.64 -36.60
C GLY A 624 -40.05 -38.86 -35.25
N ASN A 625 -39.93 -37.53 -35.32
CA ASN A 625 -40.10 -36.50 -34.25
C ASN A 625 -41.62 -36.23 -33.98
N PRO A 626 -42.13 -35.32 -33.07
CA PRO A 626 -41.44 -34.31 -32.25
C PRO A 626 -41.96 -34.02 -30.81
N GLY A 627 -41.12 -33.31 -30.02
CA GLY A 627 -41.49 -32.09 -29.26
C GLY A 627 -42.22 -32.19 -27.90
N GLY A 628 -41.69 -31.50 -26.88
CA GLY A 628 -42.45 -31.15 -25.67
C GLY A 628 -41.60 -30.84 -24.43
N THR A 629 -41.27 -29.58 -24.22
CA THR A 629 -40.79 -29.03 -22.93
C THR A 629 -41.97 -28.82 -21.98
N GLU A 630 -41.86 -29.24 -20.71
CA GLU A 630 -42.74 -28.77 -19.63
C GLU A 630 -41.99 -28.58 -18.29
N PRO A 631 -42.49 -27.66 -17.42
CA PRO A 631 -41.74 -26.96 -16.36
C PRO A 631 -41.94 -27.58 -14.95
N PRO A 632 -41.25 -27.09 -13.90
CA PRO A 632 -41.60 -27.45 -12.53
C PRO A 632 -42.90 -26.76 -12.10
N THR A 633 -43.83 -27.55 -11.56
CA THR A 633 -45.13 -27.14 -11.06
C THR A 633 -45.03 -26.55 -9.65
N THR A 634 -45.50 -25.31 -9.50
CA THR A 634 -45.89 -24.69 -8.23
C THR A 634 -47.31 -25.11 -7.85
N GLY A 635 -47.53 -25.44 -6.57
CA GLY A 635 -48.85 -25.62 -5.94
C GLY A 635 -49.10 -24.54 -4.86
N PRO A 636 -50.35 -24.27 -4.47
CA PRO A 636 -50.88 -22.90 -4.36
C PRO A 636 -51.01 -22.34 -2.93
N GLU A 637 -50.99 -21.00 -2.84
CA GLU A 637 -51.49 -20.17 -1.73
C GLU A 637 -53.00 -19.90 -1.86
N GLU A 638 -53.67 -19.69 -0.71
CA GLU A 638 -54.67 -18.62 -0.41
C GLU A 638 -55.20 -18.77 1.05
N PRO A 639 -55.83 -17.77 1.72
CA PRO A 639 -55.65 -16.32 1.68
C PRO A 639 -55.77 -15.54 3.06
N SER A 640 -55.05 -14.42 3.17
CA SER A 640 -55.37 -13.06 3.72
C SER A 640 -56.02 -12.72 5.11
N LYS A 641 -55.25 -11.90 5.89
CA LYS A 641 -55.52 -10.62 6.67
C LYS A 641 -56.38 -10.61 7.98
N PRO A 642 -56.33 -9.54 8.84
CA PRO A 642 -55.47 -8.33 8.94
C PRO A 642 -54.90 -7.98 10.35
N GLY A 643 -53.92 -7.05 10.41
CA GLY A 643 -53.14 -6.70 11.62
C GLY A 643 -53.59 -5.47 12.42
N ILE A 644 -52.83 -5.11 13.48
CA ILE A 644 -52.90 -3.85 14.26
C ILE A 644 -51.55 -3.60 14.99
N THR A 645 -51.06 -2.35 15.02
CA THR A 645 -50.08 -1.76 15.97
C THR A 645 -50.73 -0.54 16.67
N PRO A 646 -50.10 0.15 17.65
CA PRO A 646 -49.64 -0.19 19.02
C PRO A 646 -50.45 0.63 20.08
N PRO A 647 -50.05 0.80 21.37
CA PRO A 647 -49.24 1.99 21.75
C PRO A 647 -48.34 1.91 23.02
N ILE A 648 -47.61 3.02 23.23
CA ILE A 648 -46.61 3.41 24.26
C ILE A 648 -47.25 3.82 25.61
N THR A 649 -46.57 3.65 26.77
CA THR A 649 -46.31 4.68 27.85
C THR A 649 -45.77 4.13 29.20
N LEU A 650 -44.90 4.96 29.83
CA LEU A 650 -44.28 4.90 31.19
C LEU A 650 -45.29 5.15 32.35
N PRO A 651 -44.95 4.87 33.64
CA PRO A 651 -44.37 5.87 34.60
C PRO A 651 -43.33 5.29 35.62
N SER A 652 -42.22 5.93 36.03
CA SER A 652 -41.95 7.04 37.01
C SER A 652 -41.80 6.67 38.52
N VAL A 653 -40.54 6.59 39.03
CA VAL A 653 -39.90 7.25 40.24
C VAL A 653 -40.47 6.93 41.67
N PRO A 654 -39.69 6.83 42.82
CA PRO A 654 -38.52 7.65 43.24
C PRO A 654 -37.30 6.98 43.90
N GLY A 655 -36.18 7.72 43.88
CA GLY A 655 -34.97 7.49 44.67
C GLY A 655 -34.93 8.21 46.02
N GLY A 656 -33.95 7.84 46.84
CA GLY A 656 -33.57 8.49 48.10
C GLY A 656 -32.05 8.53 48.30
N ILE A 657 -31.50 9.76 48.35
CA ILE A 657 -30.47 10.33 49.25
C ILE A 657 -30.09 9.46 50.48
N GLY A 658 -28.85 9.25 50.97
CA GLY A 658 -27.44 9.69 50.81
C GLY A 658 -26.61 8.98 51.94
N PRO A 659 -25.48 9.49 52.46
CA PRO A 659 -24.13 9.66 51.92
C PRO A 659 -23.01 8.86 52.67
N GLU A 660 -21.77 8.93 52.14
CA GLU A 660 -20.44 8.96 52.83
C GLU A 660 -19.34 8.06 52.23
N ASN A 661 -18.17 8.71 52.09
CA ASN A 661 -16.91 8.37 51.41
C ASN A 661 -15.86 7.93 52.49
N PRO A 662 -14.55 7.69 52.23
CA PRO A 662 -13.78 7.20 51.07
C PRO A 662 -12.80 6.04 51.43
N GLY A 663 -12.11 5.45 50.43
CA GLY A 663 -10.83 4.78 50.68
C GLY A 663 -10.24 3.94 49.55
N SER A 664 -9.31 4.54 48.77
CA SER A 664 -8.10 3.98 48.11
C SER A 664 -8.24 2.71 47.22
N GLY A 665 -7.85 2.62 45.95
CA GLY A 665 -6.92 3.36 45.11
C GLY A 665 -6.14 2.34 44.23
N ILE A 666 -5.95 2.66 42.94
CA ILE A 666 -5.08 1.98 41.92
C ILE A 666 -5.74 0.72 41.27
N SER A 667 -5.87 0.48 39.96
CA SER A 667 -5.19 0.93 38.73
C SER A 667 -6.15 0.83 37.52
N THR A 668 -5.99 1.68 36.50
CA THR A 668 -6.74 1.61 35.22
C THR A 668 -5.81 1.66 34.01
N LEU A 669 -6.22 0.90 32.96
CA LEU A 669 -5.96 0.94 31.50
C LEU A 669 -5.18 -0.26 30.91
N PRO A 670 -5.41 -0.62 29.63
CA PRO A 670 -6.66 -0.67 28.86
C PRO A 670 -6.86 -2.02 28.11
N LYS A 671 -8.06 -2.20 27.57
CA LYS A 671 -8.53 -3.35 26.78
C LYS A 671 -8.21 -3.16 25.29
N LEU A 672 -7.75 -4.21 24.61
CA LEU A 672 -7.63 -4.36 23.14
C LEU A 672 -8.08 -5.80 22.74
N PRO A 673 -8.39 -6.07 21.46
CA PRO A 673 -9.63 -6.76 21.08
C PRO A 673 -9.43 -8.15 20.44
N GLY A 674 -10.51 -8.92 20.43
CA GLY A 674 -10.88 -9.84 19.34
C GLY A 674 -10.01 -11.09 19.15
N THR A 675 -10.28 -12.15 19.93
CA THR A 675 -9.79 -13.50 19.62
C THR A 675 -10.63 -14.12 18.51
N ILE A 676 -9.96 -14.48 17.42
CA ILE A 676 -10.47 -15.23 16.27
C ILE A 676 -10.79 -16.66 16.74
N THR A 677 -12.05 -17.08 16.59
CA THR A 677 -12.48 -18.47 16.79
C THR A 677 -12.05 -19.33 15.61
N GLY A 678 -10.92 -20.03 15.75
CA GLY A 678 -10.55 -21.15 14.88
C GLY A 678 -11.19 -22.44 15.38
N ASN A 679 -12.08 -23.03 14.58
CA ASN A 679 -12.62 -24.37 14.80
C ASN A 679 -11.48 -25.40 14.71
N VAL A 680 -11.18 -26.06 15.82
CA VAL A 680 -10.37 -27.28 15.83
C VAL A 680 -11.31 -28.47 15.66
N THR A 681 -11.34 -29.05 14.47
CA THR A 681 -11.97 -30.34 14.20
C THR A 681 -11.06 -31.43 14.78
N LEU A 682 -11.48 -32.05 15.88
CA LEU A 682 -10.87 -33.29 16.39
C LEU A 682 -11.19 -34.43 15.42
N PRO A 683 -10.23 -35.32 15.08
CA PRO A 683 -10.56 -36.54 14.37
C PRO A 683 -11.35 -37.47 15.29
N GLU A 684 -12.53 -37.88 14.84
CA GLU A 684 -13.32 -38.94 15.47
C GLU A 684 -12.58 -40.27 15.39
N THR A 685 -12.32 -40.88 16.53
CA THR A 685 -12.21 -42.34 16.64
C THR A 685 -13.08 -42.84 17.79
N GLY A 686 -14.15 -43.57 17.45
CA GLY A 686 -14.65 -44.73 18.18
C GLY A 686 -15.31 -44.54 19.55
N SER A 687 -16.63 -44.30 19.53
CA SER A 687 -17.69 -44.91 20.36
C SER A 687 -17.32 -45.59 21.70
N GLY A 688 -17.95 -45.10 22.80
CA GLY A 688 -18.63 -45.99 23.73
C GLY A 688 -18.48 -45.75 25.24
N SER A 689 -19.59 -45.29 25.84
CA SER A 689 -19.99 -45.46 27.25
C SER A 689 -19.29 -44.61 28.32
N GLN A 690 -20.12 -43.88 29.07
CA GLN A 690 -19.71 -43.18 30.29
C GLN A 690 -19.12 -44.17 31.31
N LYS A 691 -17.85 -44.00 31.64
CA LYS A 691 -17.20 -44.58 32.83
C LYS A 691 -16.52 -43.44 33.58
N GLY A 692 -16.79 -43.36 34.88
CA GLY A 692 -16.31 -42.31 35.77
C GLY A 692 -14.79 -42.20 35.82
N LYS A 693 -14.30 -40.97 36.00
CA LYS A 693 -12.90 -40.64 36.26
C LYS A 693 -12.49 -41.09 37.68
N LEU A 694 -11.22 -41.45 37.80
CA LEU A 694 -10.58 -42.05 38.98
C LEU A 694 -10.05 -41.01 39.98
N PRO A 695 -9.96 -41.35 41.29
CA PRO A 695 -9.01 -40.73 42.20
C PRO A 695 -7.58 -41.26 41.94
N GLN A 696 -6.60 -40.36 42.00
CA GLN A 696 -5.18 -40.64 41.80
C GLN A 696 -4.59 -41.32 43.05
N THR A 697 -4.01 -42.52 42.90
CA THR A 697 -3.17 -43.11 43.94
C THR A 697 -1.69 -42.88 43.60
N GLY A 698 -1.01 -42.11 44.45
CA GLY A 698 0.45 -42.15 44.55
C GLY A 698 1.26 -41.23 43.63
N GLU A 699 1.18 -39.91 43.82
CA GLU A 699 2.29 -39.00 43.46
C GLU A 699 2.88 -38.22 44.65
N ASN A 700 2.53 -38.61 45.88
CA ASN A 700 3.06 -37.99 47.09
C ASN A 700 3.75 -39.01 47.99
N ASN A 701 4.98 -39.38 47.65
CA ASN A 701 6.08 -39.63 48.59
C ASN A 701 7.27 -40.30 47.89
N GLN A 702 8.27 -39.51 47.48
CA GLN A 702 9.66 -39.97 47.43
C GLN A 702 10.60 -38.82 47.84
N LEU A 703 10.60 -38.51 49.14
CA LEU A 703 11.75 -37.88 49.78
C LEU A 703 11.99 -38.55 51.13
N PHE A 704 12.23 -39.86 51.17
CA PHE A 704 12.97 -40.55 52.24
C PHE A 704 13.11 -42.02 51.86
N ILE A 705 14.30 -42.43 51.42
CA ILE A 705 15.01 -43.71 51.65
C ILE A 705 16.10 -43.81 50.58
N MET A 706 17.30 -43.30 50.90
CA MET A 706 18.60 -43.90 50.53
C MET A 706 19.76 -43.00 50.99
N ILE A 707 19.99 -42.84 52.30
CA ILE A 707 21.35 -42.61 52.83
C ILE A 707 21.47 -43.24 54.22
N SER A 708 21.89 -44.51 54.28
CA SER A 708 22.64 -45.03 55.44
C SER A 708 23.40 -46.30 55.05
N GLY A 709 24.13 -46.21 53.94
CA GLY A 709 25.18 -47.15 53.53
C GLY A 709 26.56 -46.49 53.47
N PHE A 710 26.80 -45.42 54.26
CA PHE A 710 28.03 -44.63 54.20
C PHE A 710 28.50 -44.10 55.57
N PHE A 711 28.48 -44.95 56.62
CA PHE A 711 28.97 -44.58 57.96
C PHE A 711 30.16 -45.40 58.48
N ILE A 712 30.88 -46.14 57.63
CA ILE A 712 32.04 -46.95 58.08
C ILE A 712 33.42 -46.44 57.59
N ILE A 713 33.48 -45.43 56.71
CA ILE A 713 34.77 -44.95 56.18
C ILE A 713 35.29 -43.67 56.87
N LEU A 714 34.43 -42.90 57.55
CA LEU A 714 34.87 -41.68 58.25
C LEU A 714 35.43 -41.94 59.68
N PHE A 715 35.15 -43.10 60.27
CA PHE A 715 35.64 -43.45 61.62
C PHE A 715 37.07 -44.07 61.62
N LEU A 716 37.56 -44.51 60.45
CA LEU A 716 38.93 -45.02 60.29
C LEU A 716 39.95 -43.92 59.98
N ILE A 717 39.51 -42.80 59.40
CA ILE A 717 40.39 -41.66 59.08
C ILE A 717 40.61 -40.76 60.31
N PHE A 718 39.63 -40.63 61.21
CA PHE A 718 39.79 -39.86 62.45
C PHE A 718 40.61 -40.58 63.54
N LYS A 719 40.70 -41.92 63.50
CA LYS A 719 41.54 -42.70 64.43
C LYS A 719 43.03 -42.71 64.03
N HIS A 720 43.34 -42.39 62.77
CA HIS A 720 44.72 -42.29 62.26
C HIS A 720 45.32 -40.88 62.41
N LEU A 721 44.49 -39.83 62.54
CA LEU A 721 44.97 -38.45 62.74
C LEU A 721 45.21 -38.08 64.22
N ILE A 722 44.56 -38.74 65.17
CA ILE A 722 44.77 -38.50 66.61
C ILE A 722 45.97 -39.27 67.18
N LYS A 723 46.52 -40.27 66.45
CA LYS A 723 47.72 -41.03 66.88
C LYS A 723 49.06 -40.44 66.39
N LYS A 724 49.05 -39.32 65.67
CA LYS A 724 50.24 -38.60 65.18
C LYS A 724 50.45 -37.20 65.77
N LEU A 725 49.68 -36.84 66.80
CA LEU A 725 49.82 -35.57 67.54
C LEU A 725 50.18 -35.76 69.02
N ASN A 726 50.58 -36.97 69.43
CA ASN A 726 51.18 -37.26 70.75
C ASN A 726 52.23 -38.40 70.62
N ALA A 727 53.28 -38.17 69.82
CA ALA A 727 54.60 -38.84 69.88
C ALA A 727 55.59 -38.09 68.98
#